data_AF-A0A1H7FC46-F1
#
_entry.id   AF-A0A1H7FC46-F1
#
_cell.length_a   1.000
_cell.length_b   1.000
_cell.length_c   1.000
_cell.angle_alpha   90.00
_cell.angle_beta   90.00
_cell.angle_gamma   90.00
#
_symmetry.space_group_name_H-M   'P 1'
#
loop_
_entity.id
_entity.type
_entity.pdbx_description
1 polymer ?
#
loop_
_entity_poly.entity_id
_entity_poly.type
_entity_poly.pdbx_seq_one_letter_code
_entity_poly.pdbx_strand_id
1 'polypeptide(L)'
;MNAKLNTTCFILLFIFLITAVSAADNKNETLLTQKETDSSQKLCKSSVSKETSKKEKVTLKAPNLKMYYKDGSKFKATVKNKNKKAITKAKVDFTVNGKVYNKKTDSKGDAYLTISSLKSGNYPIKIRFAGTTKYTAISKKSTITVKSTIKSNDFKKYYKNTSPYTSKFYNQKGNILKNKAVKFKLNKKHYTVKTDKKGVGKLPINLKPGTYAISIINPKTSETVNKKITIKSLIKTKDLSINGQNDGKFNVKVFNNKGEVYPNQKVTFKINGKTYSKKTNKNGIATLDINLDVGKHSITTEYMGLKNTNKININKIVKSTNYIHTTLIPNYVNVTAKYVVNNSVYCLKSGINGIIKMPKNEIFKIQVGGKIYTFTTTSINGINSITLRYNNNYLVPFDGSGVKSYTNRNKLTSDGIIISKVNDYTQIDYQSKTKDNTALFGFYASKGLDKSETLTYVENDKITAKINFNTLSFDEFSLRYSLSALHGKTIYNFNYGNYNDTIRFANTNTPVTFSYFGNSIVGYASQETIITKFKVDEIKEVEKEENISYGLNKKYRTAMGFEVLQSYTLINEKINQKTLENWVLKNPDYLSRFGVMNIYGMHLASLEVAWIADIIADKSSKELNVNWKRNNTLTILGGINLEDTYLNILNADMGMKVTGKFDNAFLFKLLNSMNLPNIEEYALLKVAYRYLDKSSNSLDNVFLSILKNNFSIAQLDDMIYIFSEANSKSAIILNTSSGVSSVVLAQNSVYKGSSLKTTHDCCGVGIIPKDIIKGIKETFNIINNGLSNIYPNKTHPISKLFYMAANLLAKPLNGVGSLGMNLITTMALIQSGGTTYRNEMVEKSDWHEVMDKITFTRPGYLQSKKIYNIPNEKGGCDFIEVKIRDDMTLDRNNAIYISDGKTRKLSKTETYKYFIDDYWTPFSMPQKYWDKSWNR
;
A
#
# COMPACT_ATOMS: atom_id res chain seq x y z
N MET A 1 -43.32 45.64 -9.53
CA MET A 1 -42.79 46.75 -8.72
C MET A 1 -41.30 46.49 -8.49
N ASN A 2 -40.47 47.26 -9.22
CA ASN A 2 -39.02 47.57 -9.11
C ASN A 2 -38.01 46.43 -8.78
N ALA A 3 -37.17 45.97 -9.73
CA ALA A 3 -35.89 46.56 -10.23
C ALA A 3 -34.74 46.37 -9.20
N LYS A 4 -33.53 45.87 -9.45
CA LYS A 4 -32.58 45.78 -10.58
C LYS A 4 -31.67 44.55 -10.32
N LEU A 5 -31.38 43.68 -11.29
CA LEU A 5 -30.24 43.71 -12.22
C LEU A 5 -28.92 44.26 -11.62
N ASN A 6 -27.93 43.40 -11.42
CA ASN A 6 -26.53 43.80 -11.64
C ASN A 6 -25.71 42.63 -12.19
N THR A 7 -25.18 42.86 -13.38
CA THR A 7 -24.42 41.96 -14.24
C THR A 7 -23.04 42.61 -14.44
N THR A 8 -21.94 41.96 -14.01
CA THR A 8 -20.56 42.05 -14.57
C THR A 8 -19.65 41.18 -13.69
N CYS A 9 -19.05 40.05 -14.10
CA CYS A 9 -17.94 39.85 -15.07
C CYS A 9 -16.77 40.83 -14.83
N PHE A 10 -15.49 40.48 -14.81
CA PHE A 10 -14.65 39.26 -14.82
C PHE A 10 -13.20 39.86 -14.81
N ILE A 11 -12.18 39.09 -14.41
CA ILE A 11 -10.74 39.28 -14.73
C ILE A 11 -9.83 40.05 -13.71
N LEU A 12 -8.87 39.24 -13.19
CA LEU A 12 -7.49 39.51 -12.75
C LEU A 12 -7.26 40.41 -11.51
N LEU A 13 -6.21 40.26 -10.71
CA LEU A 13 -5.20 39.25 -10.39
C LEU A 13 -4.28 39.99 -9.39
N PHE A 14 -3.80 39.32 -8.35
CA PHE A 14 -2.53 39.54 -7.65
C PHE A 14 -1.95 40.96 -7.46
N ILE A 15 -1.57 41.31 -6.23
CA ILE A 15 -0.19 41.63 -5.80
C ILE A 15 -0.20 41.89 -4.28
N PHE A 16 0.45 41.00 -3.51
CA PHE A 16 1.16 41.37 -2.28
C PHE A 16 2.40 40.46 -2.20
N LEU A 17 3.56 41.04 -2.52
CA LEU A 17 4.87 40.46 -2.28
C LEU A 17 5.50 41.23 -1.11
N ILE A 18 5.66 40.55 0.03
CA ILE A 18 6.62 40.92 1.09
C ILE A 18 7.92 40.19 0.74
N THR A 19 9.00 40.93 0.52
CA THR A 19 10.37 40.40 0.39
C THR A 19 11.24 40.91 1.53
N ALA A 20 11.82 39.99 2.30
CA ALA A 20 13.02 40.16 3.12
C ALA A 20 13.61 38.76 3.40
N VAL A 21 14.91 38.47 3.54
CA VAL A 21 16.20 39.15 3.37
C VAL A 21 17.26 38.01 3.45
N SER A 22 18.36 38.15 2.69
CA SER A 22 19.73 37.60 2.86
C SER A 22 20.00 36.10 3.16
N ALA A 23 20.92 35.53 2.37
CA ALA A 23 22.25 35.01 2.77
C ALA A 23 22.85 34.32 1.53
N ALA A 24 23.84 34.94 0.87
CA ALA A 24 25.26 34.67 1.10
C ALA A 24 25.61 33.19 0.89
N ASP A 25 26.08 32.87 -0.32
CA ASP A 25 26.77 31.61 -0.57
C ASP A 25 28.16 31.83 -1.17
N ASN A 26 29.03 30.93 -0.73
CA ASN A 26 30.47 31.06 -0.64
C ASN A 26 31.23 30.74 -1.95
N LYS A 27 32.39 31.40 -2.07
CA LYS A 27 33.70 30.87 -2.49
C LYS A 27 33.86 30.32 -3.91
N ASN A 28 34.73 31.02 -4.65
CA ASN A 28 35.56 30.43 -5.68
C ASN A 28 37.01 30.87 -5.47
N GLU A 29 37.91 29.91 -5.21
CA GLU A 29 39.35 30.01 -5.44
C GLU A 29 39.88 28.63 -5.87
N THR A 30 40.10 28.53 -7.18
CA THR A 30 41.29 28.03 -7.90
C THR A 30 42.26 26.98 -7.32
N LEU A 31 42.72 26.13 -8.28
CA LEU A 31 44.07 25.50 -8.43
C LEU A 31 44.35 24.27 -7.51
N LEU A 32 44.84 23.10 -7.93
CA LEU A 32 45.58 22.62 -9.10
C LEU A 32 45.43 21.08 -9.23
N THR A 33 45.38 20.59 -10.47
CA THR A 33 45.65 19.21 -10.88
C THR A 33 47.11 19.07 -11.32
N GLN A 34 47.83 18.06 -10.83
CA GLN A 34 49.02 17.46 -11.46
C GLN A 34 49.14 16.01 -10.92
N LYS A 35 48.71 15.01 -11.71
CA LYS A 35 49.55 14.15 -12.57
C LYS A 35 50.69 13.45 -11.82
N GLU A 36 50.42 12.22 -11.41
CA GLU A 36 51.41 11.15 -11.25
C GLU A 36 52.14 10.93 -12.58
N THR A 37 53.45 10.69 -12.51
CA THR A 37 54.19 10.05 -13.61
C THR A 37 54.94 8.87 -13.03
N ASP A 38 54.78 7.77 -13.75
CA ASP A 38 55.20 6.43 -13.42
C ASP A 38 56.69 6.22 -13.74
N SER A 39 57.19 5.19 -13.09
CA SER A 39 58.48 4.53 -13.20
C SER A 39 58.81 3.97 -14.59
N SER A 40 60.11 3.88 -14.90
CA SER A 40 60.67 2.96 -15.92
C SER A 40 62.14 2.69 -15.55
N GLN A 41 62.49 1.44 -15.22
CA GLN A 41 63.16 0.45 -16.09
C GLN A 41 64.67 0.74 -16.30
N LYS A 42 65.64 -0.18 -16.40
CA LYS A 42 65.71 -1.65 -16.52
C LYS A 42 67.20 -2.08 -16.48
N LEU A 43 67.41 -3.39 -16.34
CA LEU A 43 68.66 -4.17 -16.24
C LEU A 43 69.63 -4.09 -17.44
N CYS A 44 70.94 -4.37 -17.17
CA CYS A 44 71.82 -5.47 -17.68
C CYS A 44 73.31 -5.02 -17.70
N LYS A 45 74.27 -5.68 -17.01
CA LYS A 45 75.17 -6.81 -17.43
C LYS A 45 75.98 -6.49 -18.72
N SER A 46 77.30 -6.72 -18.87
CA SER A 46 78.31 -7.53 -18.14
C SER A 46 79.75 -7.25 -18.62
N SER A 47 80.74 -7.64 -17.78
CA SER A 47 82.14 -8.08 -18.06
C SER A 47 83.11 -7.11 -18.77
N VAL A 48 84.37 -6.92 -18.34
CA VAL A 48 85.50 -7.89 -18.37
C VAL A 48 86.47 -7.70 -17.19
N SER A 49 87.21 -8.77 -16.90
CA SER A 49 88.14 -9.10 -15.80
C SER A 49 89.47 -8.33 -15.74
N LYS A 50 90.07 -8.28 -14.53
CA LYS A 50 91.53 -8.33 -14.31
C LYS A 50 91.88 -8.76 -12.87
N GLU A 51 93.06 -9.37 -12.75
CA GLU A 51 93.54 -10.31 -11.73
C GLU A 51 93.72 -9.80 -10.29
N THR A 52 93.83 -10.80 -9.42
CA THR A 52 93.65 -10.85 -7.97
C THR A 52 94.94 -10.61 -7.19
N SER A 53 94.95 -9.65 -6.26
CA SER A 53 95.84 -9.69 -5.08
C SER A 53 95.13 -10.37 -3.91
N LYS A 54 95.75 -11.38 -3.29
CA LYS A 54 95.13 -12.20 -2.24
C LYS A 54 95.07 -11.43 -0.91
N LYS A 55 93.94 -10.76 -0.65
CA LYS A 55 93.70 -9.95 0.55
C LYS A 55 93.66 -10.78 1.84
N GLU A 56 94.21 -10.24 2.93
CA GLU A 56 94.23 -10.85 4.26
C GLU A 56 92.83 -10.86 4.90
N LYS A 57 92.41 -12.01 5.47
CA LYS A 57 91.10 -12.16 6.14
C LYS A 57 91.01 -11.32 7.41
N VAL A 58 89.84 -10.73 7.64
CA VAL A 58 89.53 -9.83 8.78
C VAL A 58 88.44 -10.41 9.66
N THR A 59 88.51 -10.12 10.96
CA THR A 59 87.46 -10.40 11.95
C THR A 59 86.73 -9.11 12.35
N LEU A 60 85.40 -9.18 12.42
CA LEU A 60 84.52 -8.08 12.83
C LEU A 60 83.68 -8.50 14.05
N LYS A 61 83.94 -7.88 15.21
CA LYS A 61 83.14 -8.06 16.42
C LYS A 61 82.27 -6.83 16.66
N ALA A 62 80.96 -7.03 16.81
CA ALA A 62 80.00 -5.98 17.12
C ALA A 62 78.91 -6.58 18.02
N PRO A 63 79.06 -6.57 19.36
CA PRO A 63 78.04 -7.09 20.26
C PRO A 63 76.79 -6.20 20.26
N ASN A 64 75.65 -6.75 20.69
CA ASN A 64 74.42 -5.97 20.87
C ASN A 64 74.63 -4.88 21.95
N LEU A 65 74.00 -3.72 21.75
CA LEU A 65 74.01 -2.64 22.73
C LEU A 65 72.65 -2.57 23.41
N LYS A 66 72.64 -2.55 24.75
CA LYS A 66 71.46 -2.22 25.56
C LYS A 66 71.76 -0.95 26.34
N MET A 67 70.93 0.06 26.18
CA MET A 67 71.11 1.39 26.79
C MET A 67 69.77 1.97 27.23
N TYR A 68 69.75 2.91 28.17
CA TYR A 68 68.58 3.75 28.43
C TYR A 68 68.57 4.97 27.51
N TYR A 69 67.39 5.53 27.26
CA TYR A 69 67.24 6.68 26.37
C TYR A 69 68.14 7.85 26.81
N LYS A 70 69.08 8.21 25.92
CA LYS A 70 70.14 9.22 26.12
C LYS A 70 71.07 8.95 27.31
N ASP A 71 71.45 7.71 27.58
CA ASP A 71 72.44 7.39 28.63
C ASP A 71 73.91 7.66 28.26
N GLY A 72 74.19 8.00 26.99
CA GLY A 72 75.53 8.31 26.48
C GLY A 72 76.32 7.10 25.97
N SER A 73 75.77 5.90 26.05
CA SER A 73 76.41 4.69 25.53
C SER A 73 76.66 4.78 24.02
N LYS A 74 77.79 4.19 23.59
CA LYS A 74 78.21 4.14 22.18
C LYS A 74 78.16 2.70 21.67
N PHE A 75 77.69 2.51 20.45
CA PHE A 75 77.74 1.21 19.80
C PHE A 75 79.16 0.97 19.27
N LYS A 76 79.77 -0.15 19.65
CA LYS A 76 81.17 -0.47 19.35
C LYS A 76 81.29 -1.59 18.31
N ALA A 77 82.12 -1.38 17.29
CA ALA A 77 82.59 -2.45 16.41
C ALA A 77 84.12 -2.50 16.40
N THR A 78 84.68 -3.71 16.45
CA THR A 78 86.12 -3.97 16.49
C THR A 78 86.54 -4.72 15.23
N VAL A 79 87.56 -4.20 14.54
CA VAL A 79 88.11 -4.77 13.29
C VAL A 79 89.57 -5.18 13.51
N LYS A 80 89.86 -6.47 13.38
CA LYS A 80 91.19 -7.06 13.59
C LYS A 80 91.56 -8.02 12.47
N ASN A 81 92.84 -8.12 12.12
CA ASN A 81 93.31 -9.09 11.13
C ASN A 81 93.31 -10.54 11.66
N LYS A 82 93.72 -11.51 10.84
CA LYS A 82 93.78 -12.93 11.22
C LYS A 82 94.67 -13.19 12.46
N ASN A 83 95.70 -12.36 12.68
CA ASN A 83 96.62 -12.46 13.82
C ASN A 83 96.13 -11.67 15.06
N LYS A 84 94.86 -11.26 15.12
CA LYS A 84 94.25 -10.44 16.20
C LYS A 84 94.87 -9.04 16.37
N LYS A 85 95.69 -8.58 15.41
CA LYS A 85 96.26 -7.22 15.39
C LYS A 85 95.18 -6.22 14.94
N ALA A 86 95.14 -5.07 15.62
CA ALA A 86 94.19 -4.00 15.33
C ALA A 86 94.39 -3.43 13.93
N ILE A 87 93.30 -3.26 13.19
CA ILE A 87 93.32 -2.51 11.92
C ILE A 87 92.93 -1.07 12.26
N THR A 88 93.91 -0.17 12.27
CA THR A 88 93.75 1.23 12.71
C THR A 88 93.33 2.14 11.56
N LYS A 89 92.62 3.24 11.87
CA LYS A 89 92.11 4.25 10.91
C LYS A 89 91.23 3.68 9.77
N ALA A 90 90.76 2.44 9.88
CA ALA A 90 89.91 1.79 8.88
C ALA A 90 88.49 2.36 8.90
N LYS A 91 87.94 2.62 7.72
CA LYS A 91 86.57 3.12 7.54
C LYS A 91 85.55 1.98 7.73
N VAL A 92 84.66 2.15 8.70
CA VAL A 92 83.58 1.22 9.05
C VAL A 92 82.25 1.94 8.91
N ASP A 93 81.34 1.33 8.15
CA ASP A 93 80.01 1.85 7.89
C ASP A 93 79.00 1.23 8.86
N PHE A 94 78.38 2.07 9.68
CA PHE A 94 77.26 1.68 10.54
C PHE A 94 75.95 2.10 9.89
N THR A 95 75.09 1.16 9.56
CA THR A 95 73.76 1.43 8.98
C THR A 95 72.68 1.11 10.00
N VAL A 96 71.95 2.13 10.45
CA VAL A 96 70.81 2.00 11.39
C VAL A 96 69.69 2.94 10.92
N ASN A 97 68.44 2.44 10.87
CA ASN A 97 67.29 3.14 10.28
C ASN A 97 67.56 3.71 8.87
N GLY A 98 68.22 2.93 8.00
CA GLY A 98 68.53 3.34 6.63
C GLY A 98 69.64 4.39 6.48
N LYS A 99 70.08 5.03 7.58
CA LYS A 99 71.15 6.03 7.55
C LYS A 99 72.51 5.37 7.78
N VAL A 100 73.48 5.70 6.92
CA VAL A 100 74.86 5.22 6.99
C VAL A 100 75.74 6.23 7.71
N TYR A 101 76.45 5.78 8.74
CA TYR A 101 77.41 6.55 9.51
C TYR A 101 78.80 5.98 9.30
N ASN A 102 79.68 6.79 8.70
CA ASN A 102 81.05 6.42 8.44
C ASN A 102 81.90 6.76 9.68
N LYS A 103 82.59 5.77 10.26
CA LYS A 103 83.49 5.95 11.41
C LYS A 103 84.85 5.31 11.13
N LYS A 104 85.89 5.80 11.78
CA LYS A 104 87.25 5.24 11.67
C LYS A 104 87.59 4.45 12.94
N THR A 105 88.33 3.36 12.79
CA THR A 105 88.86 2.60 13.92
C THR A 105 90.02 3.34 14.61
N ASP A 106 90.10 3.25 15.93
CA ASP A 106 91.19 3.79 16.74
C ASP A 106 92.45 2.88 16.74
N SER A 107 93.42 3.16 17.62
CA SER A 107 94.66 2.36 17.77
C SER A 107 94.41 0.93 18.26
N LYS A 108 93.24 0.65 18.87
CA LYS A 108 92.80 -0.68 19.34
C LYS A 108 91.96 -1.42 18.30
N GLY A 109 91.67 -0.78 17.17
CA GLY A 109 90.83 -1.31 16.10
C GLY A 109 89.34 -1.12 16.35
N ASP A 110 88.95 -0.27 17.32
CA ASP A 110 87.57 -0.02 17.70
C ASP A 110 87.00 1.21 16.98
N ALA A 111 85.80 1.09 16.42
CA ALA A 111 85.00 2.18 15.87
C ALA A 111 83.71 2.35 16.68
N TYR A 112 83.35 3.60 16.97
CA TYR A 112 82.22 3.94 17.86
C TYR A 112 81.16 4.78 17.15
N LEU A 113 79.90 4.36 17.28
CA LEU A 113 78.72 5.14 16.88
C LEU A 113 78.00 5.68 18.13
N THR A 114 77.95 7.00 18.28
CA THR A 114 77.17 7.67 19.32
C THR A 114 75.67 7.56 19.01
N ILE A 115 74.87 7.13 19.98
CA ILE A 115 73.41 6.99 19.84
C ILE A 115 72.71 8.17 20.51
N SER A 116 72.55 9.28 19.78
CA SER A 116 71.94 10.52 20.31
C SER A 116 70.51 10.79 19.81
N SER A 117 70.11 10.21 18.67
CA SER A 117 68.86 10.53 17.97
C SER A 117 67.83 9.39 17.93
N LEU A 118 68.16 8.18 18.40
CA LEU A 118 67.23 7.06 18.41
C LEU A 118 66.22 7.18 19.57
N LYS A 119 64.92 7.10 19.25
CA LYS A 119 63.83 6.97 20.24
C LYS A 119 63.96 5.64 21.00
N SER A 120 63.26 5.47 22.12
CA SER A 120 63.19 4.15 22.76
C SER A 120 62.59 3.11 21.81
N GLY A 121 63.18 1.91 21.77
CA GLY A 121 62.86 0.87 20.79
C GLY A 121 64.03 -0.09 20.52
N ASN A 122 63.79 -1.05 19.62
CA ASN A 122 64.80 -2.00 19.14
C ASN A 122 65.15 -1.68 17.69
N TYR A 123 66.43 -1.53 17.39
CA TYR A 123 66.93 -1.13 16.08
C TYR A 123 67.95 -2.14 15.56
N PRO A 124 67.71 -2.78 14.41
CA PRO A 124 68.76 -3.55 13.75
C PRO A 124 69.84 -2.59 13.23
N ILE A 125 71.11 -2.98 13.42
CA ILE A 125 72.27 -2.26 12.92
C ILE A 125 73.13 -3.20 12.07
N LYS A 126 73.48 -2.75 10.87
CA LYS A 126 74.43 -3.44 9.98
C LYS A 126 75.76 -2.70 10.02
N ILE A 127 76.84 -3.44 10.24
CA ILE A 127 78.20 -2.94 10.28
C ILE A 127 78.92 -3.51 9.08
N ARG A 128 79.53 -2.67 8.24
CA ARG A 128 80.29 -3.10 7.07
C ARG A 128 81.68 -2.48 7.11
N PHE A 129 82.70 -3.31 6.99
CA PHE A 129 84.04 -2.92 6.59
C PHE A 129 84.19 -3.30 5.11
N ALA A 130 84.38 -2.31 4.25
CA ALA A 130 84.41 -2.51 2.80
C ALA A 130 85.67 -3.25 2.28
N GLY A 131 86.64 -3.51 3.16
CA GLY A 131 87.96 -4.03 2.79
C GLY A 131 88.90 -2.91 2.34
N THR A 132 90.16 -3.25 2.13
CA THR A 132 91.18 -2.38 1.52
C THR A 132 91.90 -3.14 0.42
N THR A 133 92.98 -2.59 -0.15
CA THR A 133 93.91 -3.34 -0.99
C THR A 133 94.58 -4.50 -0.24
N LYS A 134 94.73 -4.38 1.09
CA LYS A 134 95.35 -5.38 1.98
C LYS A 134 94.37 -6.34 2.64
N TYR A 135 93.14 -5.91 2.93
CA TYR A 135 92.21 -6.64 3.81
C TYR A 135 90.88 -6.97 3.13
N THR A 136 90.31 -8.15 3.38
CA THR A 136 89.00 -8.57 2.84
C THR A 136 87.85 -7.76 3.44
N ALA A 137 86.79 -7.54 2.65
CA ALA A 137 85.53 -6.98 3.15
C ALA A 137 84.83 -7.95 4.13
N ILE A 138 84.14 -7.42 5.14
CA ILE A 138 83.31 -8.20 6.06
C ILE A 138 82.12 -7.37 6.54
N SER A 139 80.99 -8.02 6.82
CA SER A 139 79.84 -7.36 7.43
C SER A 139 79.24 -8.19 8.56
N LYS A 140 78.57 -7.52 9.51
CA LYS A 140 77.91 -8.13 10.65
C LYS A 140 76.60 -7.40 10.97
N LYS A 141 75.60 -8.11 11.47
CA LYS A 141 74.36 -7.55 12.01
C LYS A 141 74.34 -7.69 13.52
N SER A 142 73.81 -6.67 14.19
CA SER A 142 73.59 -6.62 15.64
C SER A 142 72.32 -5.82 15.93
N THR A 143 71.94 -5.69 17.21
CA THR A 143 70.78 -4.91 17.65
C THR A 143 71.17 -3.86 18.67
N ILE A 144 70.59 -2.66 18.54
CA ILE A 144 70.59 -1.61 19.57
C ILE A 144 69.21 -1.61 20.24
N THR A 145 69.17 -1.85 21.55
CA THR A 145 67.95 -1.72 22.37
C THR A 145 68.06 -0.47 23.23
N VAL A 146 67.22 0.53 22.93
CA VAL A 146 67.08 1.76 23.72
C VAL A 146 65.87 1.62 24.64
N LYS A 147 66.11 1.39 25.93
CA LYS A 147 65.07 1.29 26.97
C LYS A 147 64.47 2.66 27.25
N SER A 148 63.13 2.71 27.30
CA SER A 148 62.39 3.91 27.70
C SER A 148 62.69 4.29 29.16
N THR A 149 62.81 5.59 29.41
CA THR A 149 62.84 6.21 30.74
C THR A 149 61.44 6.56 31.27
N ILE A 150 60.39 6.23 30.51
CA ILE A 150 58.98 6.39 30.87
C ILE A 150 58.25 5.04 30.71
N LYS A 151 57.67 4.52 31.80
CA LYS A 151 56.76 3.37 31.76
C LYS A 151 55.33 3.85 31.95
N SER A 152 54.52 3.72 30.90
CA SER A 152 53.13 4.16 30.85
C SER A 152 52.28 3.23 29.97
N ASN A 153 50.97 3.20 30.24
CA ASN A 153 49.99 2.40 29.52
C ASN A 153 48.84 3.29 29.03
N ASP A 154 48.01 2.75 28.14
CA ASP A 154 46.70 3.34 27.87
C ASP A 154 45.83 3.27 29.13
N PHE A 155 44.88 4.19 29.23
CA PHE A 155 44.06 4.33 30.43
C PHE A 155 42.60 4.40 30.06
N LYS A 156 41.77 3.63 30.78
CA LYS A 156 40.33 3.58 30.56
C LYS A 156 39.63 3.73 31.89
N LYS A 157 38.61 4.59 31.94
CA LYS A 157 37.72 4.71 33.10
C LYS A 157 36.34 5.17 32.67
N TYR A 158 35.34 4.99 33.53
CA TYR A 158 34.01 5.57 33.32
C TYR A 158 33.98 7.05 33.71
N TYR A 159 33.05 7.80 33.13
CA TYR A 159 32.84 9.20 33.46
C TYR A 159 32.60 9.39 34.96
N LYS A 160 33.14 10.49 35.53
CA LYS A 160 33.17 10.77 36.98
C LYS A 160 33.91 9.75 37.88
N ASN A 161 34.60 8.76 37.31
CA ASN A 161 35.52 7.94 38.10
C ASN A 161 36.74 8.79 38.51
N THR A 162 37.17 8.73 39.77
CA THR A 162 38.24 9.58 40.32
C THR A 162 39.66 9.05 40.10
N SER A 163 39.81 7.85 39.52
CA SER A 163 41.12 7.25 39.26
C SER A 163 42.03 8.16 38.42
N PRO A 164 43.27 8.44 38.87
CA PRO A 164 44.22 9.25 38.12
C PRO A 164 44.95 8.44 37.04
N TYR A 165 45.43 9.11 36.00
CA TYR A 165 46.40 8.54 35.06
C TYR A 165 47.76 8.46 35.73
N THR A 166 48.44 7.31 35.61
CA THR A 166 49.74 7.10 36.26
C THR A 166 50.83 6.75 35.25
N SER A 167 52.04 7.22 35.52
CA SER A 167 53.24 6.87 34.74
C SER A 167 54.46 6.85 35.65
N LYS A 168 55.39 5.91 35.40
CA LYS A 168 56.60 5.73 36.21
C LYS A 168 57.82 6.24 35.43
N PHE A 169 58.69 6.99 36.09
CA PHE A 169 59.78 7.72 35.46
C PHE A 169 61.15 7.31 36.01
N TYR A 170 62.14 7.26 35.11
CA TYR A 170 63.52 6.88 35.39
C TYR A 170 64.49 7.95 34.89
N ASN A 171 65.69 8.01 35.44
CA ASN A 171 66.78 8.80 34.88
C ASN A 171 67.50 8.03 33.76
N GLN A 172 68.50 8.66 33.15
CA GLN A 172 69.35 8.07 32.11
C GLN A 172 70.13 6.82 32.58
N LYS A 173 70.30 6.62 33.89
CA LYS A 173 70.97 5.44 34.47
C LYS A 173 70.00 4.31 34.85
N GLY A 174 68.70 4.50 34.63
CA GLY A 174 67.66 3.53 35.02
C GLY A 174 67.17 3.63 36.47
N ASN A 175 67.62 4.63 37.25
CA ASN A 175 67.14 4.87 38.62
C ASN A 175 65.82 5.64 38.61
N ILE A 176 64.90 5.33 39.53
CA ILE A 176 63.62 6.03 39.62
C ILE A 176 63.76 7.51 39.98
N LEU A 177 62.97 8.37 39.33
CA LEU A 177 62.90 9.79 39.65
C LEU A 177 61.95 10.01 40.83
N LYS A 178 62.47 10.04 42.06
CA LYS A 178 61.68 10.27 43.30
C LYS A 178 61.46 11.76 43.56
N ASN A 179 60.24 12.18 43.89
CA ASN A 179 59.91 13.56 44.26
C ASN A 179 60.37 14.62 43.24
N LYS A 180 60.35 14.28 41.94
CA LYS A 180 60.76 15.18 40.85
C LYS A 180 59.56 15.60 40.02
N ALA A 181 59.62 16.83 39.50
CA ALA A 181 58.61 17.33 38.57
C ALA A 181 58.70 16.58 37.23
N VAL A 182 57.56 16.15 36.71
CA VAL A 182 57.38 15.50 35.40
C VAL A 182 56.22 16.15 34.67
N LYS A 183 56.20 16.06 33.33
CA LYS A 183 55.24 16.80 32.50
C LYS A 183 54.30 15.88 31.73
N PHE A 184 53.04 16.27 31.62
CA PHE A 184 52.03 15.62 30.77
C PHE A 184 51.41 16.66 29.84
N LYS A 185 51.06 16.27 28.62
CA LYS A 185 50.27 17.09 27.68
C LYS A 185 48.99 16.34 27.34
N LEU A 186 47.85 16.91 27.69
CA LEU A 186 46.52 16.35 27.48
C LEU A 186 45.61 17.46 26.94
N ASN A 187 44.95 17.23 25.80
CA ASN A 187 44.10 18.23 25.13
C ASN A 187 44.78 19.59 24.94
N LYS A 188 46.02 19.58 24.42
CA LYS A 188 46.85 20.78 24.19
C LYS A 188 47.27 21.55 25.48
N LYS A 189 46.76 21.19 26.66
CA LYS A 189 47.18 21.75 27.95
C LYS A 189 48.36 20.96 28.54
N HIS A 190 49.30 21.69 29.13
CA HIS A 190 50.45 21.13 29.82
C HIS A 190 50.17 21.05 31.33
N TYR A 191 50.57 19.94 31.94
CA TYR A 191 50.44 19.66 33.36
C TYR A 191 51.80 19.27 33.92
N THR A 192 52.15 19.80 35.08
CA THR A 192 53.36 19.41 35.82
C THR A 192 52.92 18.75 37.12
N VAL A 193 53.39 17.54 37.39
CA VAL A 193 53.10 16.82 38.64
C VAL A 193 54.39 16.31 39.28
N LYS A 194 54.42 16.18 40.60
CA LYS A 194 55.55 15.58 41.31
C LYS A 194 55.39 14.05 41.36
N THR A 195 56.48 13.33 41.15
CA THR A 195 56.52 11.87 41.34
C THR A 195 56.58 11.50 42.83
N ASP A 196 56.01 10.36 43.21
CA ASP A 196 56.09 9.84 44.58
C ASP A 196 57.45 9.16 44.90
N LYS A 197 57.56 8.58 46.12
CA LYS A 197 58.74 7.82 46.58
C LYS A 197 59.07 6.60 45.68
N LYS A 198 58.10 6.11 44.90
CA LYS A 198 58.24 5.00 43.95
C LYS A 198 58.50 5.47 42.51
N GLY A 199 58.63 6.78 42.29
CA GLY A 199 58.87 7.39 40.99
C GLY A 199 57.63 7.47 40.09
N VAL A 200 56.42 7.41 40.66
CA VAL A 200 55.15 7.45 39.92
C VAL A 200 54.56 8.85 39.96
N GLY A 201 54.32 9.44 38.79
CA GLY A 201 53.53 10.66 38.64
C GLY A 201 52.05 10.32 38.45
N LYS A 202 51.16 11.05 39.13
CA LYS A 202 49.70 10.85 39.07
C LYS A 202 49.02 12.12 38.55
N LEU A 203 48.27 12.02 37.46
CA LEU A 203 47.51 13.11 36.85
C LEU A 203 46.00 12.87 37.02
N PRO A 204 45.26 13.71 37.75
CA PRO A 204 43.80 13.65 37.80
C PRO A 204 43.19 13.86 36.41
N ILE A 205 42.21 13.05 36.02
CA ILE A 205 41.54 13.13 34.72
C ILE A 205 40.06 13.46 34.92
N ASN A 206 39.63 14.66 34.57
CA ASN A 206 38.22 15.06 34.62
C ASN A 206 37.76 15.52 33.23
N LEU A 207 37.47 14.55 32.36
CA LEU A 207 37.07 14.77 30.96
C LEU A 207 35.71 14.12 30.70
N LYS A 208 34.95 14.66 29.75
CA LYS A 208 33.71 14.05 29.23
C LYS A 208 34.02 12.71 28.54
N PRO A 209 33.01 11.85 28.28
CA PRO A 209 33.21 10.64 27.50
C PRO A 209 33.87 10.92 26.15
N GLY A 210 34.84 10.08 25.78
CA GLY A 210 35.63 10.29 24.59
C GLY A 210 36.99 9.59 24.63
N THR A 211 37.72 9.77 23.55
CA THR A 211 39.09 9.29 23.39
C THR A 211 40.02 10.50 23.28
N TYR A 212 41.07 10.53 24.09
CA TYR A 212 42.02 11.62 24.17
C TYR A 212 43.45 11.10 24.05
N ALA A 213 44.29 11.81 23.30
CA ALA A 213 45.73 11.55 23.26
C ALA A 213 46.40 12.22 24.47
N ILE A 214 47.34 11.51 25.11
CA ILE A 214 48.20 12.04 26.16
C ILE A 214 49.66 11.83 25.79
N SER A 215 50.46 12.89 25.91
CA SER A 215 51.93 12.81 25.82
C SER A 215 52.52 12.92 27.21
N ILE A 216 53.42 12.00 27.55
CA ILE A 216 54.13 11.93 28.82
C ILE A 216 55.57 12.33 28.56
N ILE A 217 56.08 13.33 29.28
CA ILE A 217 57.39 13.95 29.02
C ILE A 217 58.26 13.81 30.28
N ASN A 218 59.42 13.18 30.11
CA ASN A 218 60.44 13.10 31.15
C ASN A 218 61.41 14.29 31.01
N PRO A 219 61.36 15.29 31.89
CA PRO A 219 62.19 16.48 31.73
C PRO A 219 63.68 16.21 31.92
N LYS A 220 64.07 15.09 32.57
CA LYS A 220 65.50 14.75 32.78
C LYS A 220 66.16 14.18 31.54
N THR A 221 65.39 13.49 30.69
CA THR A 221 65.91 12.85 29.45
C THR A 221 65.36 13.51 28.18
N SER A 222 64.37 14.39 28.32
CA SER A 222 63.54 14.93 27.25
C SER A 222 62.78 13.86 26.44
N GLU A 223 62.67 12.63 26.95
CA GLU A 223 61.87 11.59 26.29
C GLU A 223 60.39 11.96 26.32
N THR A 224 59.69 11.67 25.22
CA THR A 224 58.23 11.80 25.14
C THR A 224 57.60 10.48 24.68
N VAL A 225 56.63 9.99 25.44
CA VAL A 225 55.83 8.79 25.12
C VAL A 225 54.37 9.19 24.94
N ASN A 226 53.70 8.69 23.90
CA ASN A 226 52.29 8.95 23.64
C ASN A 226 51.42 7.75 24.01
N LYS A 227 50.27 8.00 24.64
CA LYS A 227 49.26 7.00 25.03
C LYS A 227 47.85 7.52 24.81
N LYS A 228 46.87 6.64 25.00
CA LYS A 228 45.45 6.92 24.84
C LYS A 228 44.72 6.91 26.19
N ILE A 229 43.86 7.90 26.41
CA ILE A 229 42.89 7.94 27.50
C ILE A 229 41.49 7.75 26.91
N THR A 230 40.74 6.76 27.40
CA THR A 230 39.34 6.53 27.03
C THR A 230 38.44 6.73 28.24
N ILE A 231 37.58 7.74 28.17
CA ILE A 231 36.51 7.95 29.14
C ILE A 231 35.23 7.31 28.58
N LYS A 232 34.74 6.26 29.22
CA LYS A 232 33.51 5.56 28.84
C LYS A 232 32.29 6.34 29.32
N SER A 233 31.24 6.38 28.48
CA SER A 233 29.93 6.91 28.85
C SER A 233 29.27 6.05 29.93
N LEU A 234 28.38 6.66 30.71
CA LEU A 234 27.50 5.96 31.64
C LEU A 234 26.21 5.47 30.96
N ILE A 235 25.98 5.85 29.71
CA ILE A 235 24.78 5.56 28.92
C ILE A 235 25.17 4.59 27.80
N LYS A 236 24.45 3.47 27.67
CA LYS A 236 24.54 2.55 26.51
C LYS A 236 23.16 2.33 25.91
N THR A 237 23.02 2.70 24.65
CA THR A 237 21.79 2.64 23.85
C THR A 237 22.13 2.35 22.40
N LYS A 238 21.11 2.07 21.58
CA LYS A 238 21.22 1.91 20.12
C LYS A 238 19.99 2.51 19.45
N ASP A 239 20.09 2.75 18.16
CA ASP A 239 18.96 3.15 17.33
C ASP A 239 17.87 2.07 17.33
N LEU A 240 16.62 2.49 17.09
CA LEU A 240 15.44 1.63 17.09
C LEU A 240 14.74 1.73 15.74
N SER A 241 14.28 0.60 15.21
CA SER A 241 13.43 0.57 14.02
C SER A 241 12.22 -0.32 14.31
N ILE A 242 11.02 0.18 14.04
CA ILE A 242 9.73 -0.45 14.33
C ILE A 242 8.95 -0.55 13.03
N ASN A 243 8.36 -1.70 12.72
CA ASN A 243 7.47 -1.87 11.57
C ASN A 243 6.01 -1.72 12.07
N GLY A 244 5.36 -0.60 11.71
CA GLY A 244 3.96 -0.25 12.03
C GLY A 244 3.66 0.12 13.47
N GLN A 245 2.37 0.06 13.85
CA GLN A 245 1.87 0.31 15.21
C GLN A 245 2.07 -0.89 16.15
N ASN A 246 3.23 -1.53 16.11
CA ASN A 246 3.62 -2.44 17.19
C ASN A 246 4.26 -1.61 18.30
N ASP A 247 3.85 -1.80 19.55
CA ASP A 247 4.40 -1.11 20.72
C ASP A 247 5.93 -1.28 20.79
N GLY A 248 6.66 -0.27 20.33
CA GLY A 248 8.11 -0.28 20.35
C GLY A 248 8.66 0.14 21.71
N LYS A 249 9.66 -0.57 22.23
CA LYS A 249 10.30 -0.22 23.51
C LYS A 249 11.72 0.31 23.29
N PHE A 250 11.96 1.57 23.61
CA PHE A 250 13.30 2.16 23.62
C PHE A 250 13.99 1.91 24.96
N ASN A 251 15.06 1.12 24.93
CA ASN A 251 15.76 0.65 26.12
C ASN A 251 17.12 1.32 26.28
N VAL A 252 17.40 1.79 27.48
CA VAL A 252 18.68 2.40 27.86
C VAL A 252 19.28 1.69 29.05
N LYS A 253 20.52 1.21 28.90
CA LYS A 253 21.29 0.67 30.00
C LYS A 253 22.20 1.74 30.59
N VAL A 254 22.13 1.95 31.90
CA VAL A 254 22.98 2.90 32.62
C VAL A 254 23.98 2.20 33.54
N PHE A 255 25.11 2.86 33.76
CA PHE A 255 26.18 2.40 34.63
C PHE A 255 26.55 3.46 35.69
N ASN A 256 27.09 3.01 36.81
CA ASN A 256 27.72 3.89 37.79
C ASN A 256 29.14 4.30 37.34
N ASN A 257 29.83 5.12 38.13
CA ASN A 257 31.20 5.57 37.85
C ASN A 257 32.27 4.46 37.93
N LYS A 258 31.93 3.24 38.36
CA LYS A 258 32.81 2.06 38.34
C LYS A 258 32.56 1.18 37.11
N GLY A 259 31.46 1.38 36.39
CA GLY A 259 31.08 0.58 35.24
C GLY A 259 30.13 -0.58 35.56
N GLU A 260 29.58 -0.62 36.77
CA GLU A 260 28.57 -1.59 37.19
C GLU A 260 27.18 -1.08 36.79
N VAL A 261 26.22 -1.98 36.56
CA VAL A 261 24.83 -1.60 36.29
C VAL A 261 24.26 -0.82 37.48
N TYR A 262 23.43 0.18 37.21
CA TYR A 262 22.93 1.07 38.27
C TYR A 262 21.40 1.10 38.33
N PRO A 263 20.77 0.30 39.22
CA PRO A 263 19.32 0.27 39.41
C PRO A 263 18.74 1.53 40.07
N ASN A 264 17.42 1.71 39.93
CA ASN A 264 16.60 2.76 40.53
C ASN A 264 17.04 4.20 40.21
N GLN A 265 17.75 4.40 39.10
CA GLN A 265 18.24 5.70 38.67
C GLN A 265 17.26 6.38 37.72
N LYS A 266 17.04 7.69 37.94
CA LYS A 266 16.21 8.53 37.07
C LYS A 266 16.95 8.83 35.76
N VAL A 267 16.34 8.45 34.64
CA VAL A 267 16.81 8.70 33.28
C VAL A 267 15.77 9.53 32.55
N THR A 268 16.21 10.59 31.87
CA THR A 268 15.33 11.51 31.14
C THR A 268 15.42 11.25 29.65
N PHE A 269 14.28 11.19 28.97
CA PHE A 269 14.14 11.05 27.52
C PHE A 269 13.48 12.31 26.94
N LYS A 270 13.97 12.79 25.81
CA LYS A 270 13.39 13.90 25.05
C LYS A 270 13.13 13.45 23.61
N ILE A 271 11.89 13.52 23.16
CA ILE A 271 11.46 13.10 21.82
C ILE A 271 10.27 13.94 21.36
N ASN A 272 10.30 14.43 20.11
CA ASN A 272 9.28 15.32 19.51
C ASN A 272 8.85 16.47 20.45
N GLY A 273 9.80 17.14 21.11
CA GLY A 273 9.54 18.24 22.05
C GLY A 273 9.00 17.83 23.43
N LYS A 274 8.59 16.57 23.62
CA LYS A 274 8.11 16.06 24.93
C LYS A 274 9.26 15.47 25.75
N THR A 275 9.14 15.58 27.08
CA THR A 275 10.12 15.05 28.05
C THR A 275 9.49 13.97 28.92
N TYR A 276 10.16 12.82 29.03
CA TYR A 276 9.75 11.69 29.85
C TYR A 276 10.83 11.35 30.87
N SER A 277 10.44 10.81 32.02
CA SER A 277 11.36 10.38 33.08
C SER A 277 11.04 8.94 33.49
N LYS A 278 12.03 8.04 33.43
CA LYS A 278 11.88 6.63 33.81
C LYS A 278 12.97 6.22 34.79
N LYS A 279 12.67 5.26 35.67
CA LYS A 279 13.67 4.66 36.58
C LYS A 279 14.26 3.40 35.96
N THR A 280 15.51 3.11 36.27
CA THR A 280 16.18 1.88 35.82
C THR A 280 15.77 0.69 36.67
N ASN A 281 15.57 -0.48 36.05
CA ASN A 281 15.26 -1.72 36.76
C ASN A 281 16.51 -2.37 37.41
N LYS A 282 16.37 -3.58 37.97
CA LYS A 282 17.46 -4.36 38.59
C LYS A 282 18.68 -4.60 37.68
N ASN A 283 18.49 -4.57 36.36
CA ASN A 283 19.55 -4.74 35.36
C ASN A 283 20.15 -3.41 34.89
N GLY A 284 19.77 -2.29 35.53
CA GLY A 284 20.17 -0.93 35.14
C GLY A 284 19.52 -0.44 33.86
N ILE A 285 18.33 -0.96 33.48
CA ILE A 285 17.66 -0.60 32.22
C ILE A 285 16.45 0.31 32.49
N ALA A 286 16.42 1.48 31.88
CA ALA A 286 15.24 2.33 31.76
C ALA A 286 14.57 2.10 30.39
N THR A 287 13.25 1.98 30.38
CA THR A 287 12.45 1.69 29.19
C THR A 287 11.42 2.78 28.95
N LEU A 288 11.34 3.28 27.72
CA LEU A 288 10.30 4.17 27.24
C LEU A 288 9.51 3.48 26.12
N ASP A 289 8.19 3.41 26.26
CA ASP A 289 7.30 2.94 25.20
C ASP A 289 7.17 4.02 24.12
N ILE A 290 7.23 3.61 22.86
CA ILE A 290 7.29 4.47 21.68
C ILE A 290 5.98 4.31 20.91
N ASN A 291 5.21 5.39 20.87
CA ASN A 291 4.02 5.55 20.06
C ASN A 291 4.17 6.85 19.26
N LEU A 292 4.65 6.72 18.02
CA LEU A 292 4.97 7.83 17.12
C LEU A 292 4.43 7.52 15.72
N ASP A 293 4.19 8.57 14.94
CA ASP A 293 3.79 8.45 13.54
C ASP A 293 4.91 7.82 12.67
N VAL A 294 4.52 7.33 11.48
CA VAL A 294 5.47 6.80 10.49
C VAL A 294 6.46 7.88 10.09
N GLY A 295 7.76 7.56 10.17
CA GLY A 295 8.81 8.53 9.87
C GLY A 295 10.11 8.32 10.64
N LYS A 296 10.98 9.31 10.56
CA LYS A 296 12.27 9.36 11.26
C LYS A 296 12.17 10.33 12.42
N HIS A 297 12.43 9.84 13.62
CA HIS A 297 12.46 10.62 14.85
C HIS A 297 13.83 10.56 15.51
N SER A 298 14.10 11.55 16.36
CA SER A 298 15.31 11.62 17.17
C SER A 298 14.93 11.59 18.63
N ILE A 299 15.53 10.66 19.39
CA ILE A 299 15.37 10.57 20.84
C ILE A 299 16.70 10.93 21.51
N THR A 300 16.65 11.85 22.48
CA THR A 300 17.80 12.19 23.31
C THR A 300 17.60 11.66 24.71
N THR A 301 18.56 10.88 25.19
CA THR A 301 18.62 10.41 26.57
C THR A 301 19.58 11.26 27.39
N GLU A 302 19.19 11.69 28.58
CA GLU A 302 20.00 12.46 29.52
C GLU A 302 20.15 11.71 30.86
N TYR A 303 21.40 11.57 31.34
CA TYR A 303 21.72 10.95 32.63
C TYR A 303 23.03 11.51 33.20
N MET A 304 23.02 11.99 34.45
CA MET A 304 24.19 12.58 35.14
C MET A 304 24.95 13.67 34.33
N GLY A 305 24.22 14.46 33.55
CA GLY A 305 24.79 15.51 32.68
C GLY A 305 25.38 15.01 31.36
N LEU A 306 25.32 13.69 31.09
CA LEU A 306 25.61 13.13 29.77
C LEU A 306 24.34 13.13 28.91
N LYS A 307 24.52 13.34 27.61
CA LYS A 307 23.46 13.23 26.60
C LYS A 307 23.87 12.20 25.55
N ASN A 308 22.92 11.39 25.10
CA ASN A 308 23.11 10.50 23.95
C ASN A 308 21.88 10.55 23.05
N THR A 309 22.08 10.68 21.74
CA THR A 309 20.98 10.81 20.77
C THR A 309 20.96 9.59 19.86
N ASN A 310 19.76 9.04 19.66
CA ASN A 310 19.51 7.88 18.80
C ASN A 310 18.42 8.19 17.77
N LYS A 311 18.46 7.46 16.65
CA LYS A 311 17.40 7.49 15.65
C LYS A 311 16.32 6.47 15.99
N ILE A 312 15.06 6.86 15.82
CA ILE A 312 13.90 5.98 15.84
C ILE A 312 13.25 6.03 14.46
N ASN A 313 13.23 4.91 13.75
CA ASN A 313 12.54 4.79 12.46
C ASN A 313 11.23 4.02 12.65
N ILE A 314 10.10 4.64 12.36
CA ILE A 314 8.81 3.98 12.29
C ILE A 314 8.52 3.70 10.81
N ASN A 315 8.64 2.44 10.41
CA ASN A 315 8.39 1.99 9.05
C ASN A 315 6.89 1.72 8.85
N LYS A 316 6.40 1.99 7.65
CA LYS A 316 5.01 1.70 7.26
C LYS A 316 4.82 0.18 7.10
N ILE A 317 3.80 -0.41 7.73
CA ILE A 317 3.34 -1.75 7.35
C ILE A 317 2.54 -1.59 6.07
N VAL A 318 2.87 -2.37 5.04
CA VAL A 318 2.02 -2.46 3.85
C VAL A 318 1.23 -3.75 3.90
N LYS A 319 -0.10 -3.63 3.84
CA LYS A 319 -1.00 -4.77 3.78
C LYS A 319 -0.78 -5.49 2.45
N SER A 320 -0.58 -6.81 2.52
CA SER A 320 -0.68 -7.65 1.32
C SER A 320 -2.15 -7.90 1.06
N THR A 321 -2.64 -7.45 -0.10
CA THR A 321 -4.04 -7.61 -0.51
C THR A 321 -4.07 -8.61 -1.66
N ASN A 322 -4.78 -9.73 -1.46
CA ASN A 322 -4.98 -10.73 -2.50
C ASN A 322 -6.21 -10.38 -3.32
N TYR A 323 -6.16 -10.58 -4.63
CA TYR A 323 -7.31 -10.36 -5.49
C TYR A 323 -7.36 -11.32 -6.67
N ILE A 324 -8.58 -11.58 -7.14
CA ILE A 324 -8.86 -12.46 -8.27
C ILE A 324 -9.84 -11.75 -9.20
N HIS A 325 -9.51 -11.66 -10.49
CA HIS A 325 -10.49 -11.32 -11.53
C HIS A 325 -10.83 -12.57 -12.31
N THR A 326 -12.12 -12.88 -12.43
CA THR A 326 -12.62 -14.04 -13.15
C THR A 326 -13.34 -13.56 -14.40
N THR A 327 -13.10 -14.22 -15.52
CA THR A 327 -13.88 -14.08 -16.76
C THR A 327 -14.47 -15.44 -17.10
N LEU A 328 -15.79 -15.51 -17.22
CA LEU A 328 -16.53 -16.69 -17.68
C LEU A 328 -16.97 -16.45 -19.13
N ILE A 329 -16.42 -17.25 -20.03
CA ILE A 329 -16.75 -17.23 -21.46
C ILE A 329 -17.64 -18.44 -21.73
N PRO A 330 -18.89 -18.26 -22.17
CA PRO A 330 -19.75 -19.38 -22.55
C PRO A 330 -19.03 -20.35 -23.48
N ASN A 331 -19.11 -21.66 -23.25
CA ASN A 331 -18.50 -22.66 -24.13
C ASN A 331 -19.47 -23.16 -25.21
N TYR A 332 -20.54 -22.41 -25.46
CA TYR A 332 -21.63 -22.75 -26.38
C TYR A 332 -22.27 -21.48 -26.95
N VAL A 333 -23.06 -21.65 -28.01
CA VAL A 333 -23.97 -20.64 -28.56
C VAL A 333 -25.35 -21.26 -28.74
N ASN A 334 -26.39 -20.45 -28.73
CA ASN A 334 -27.77 -20.92 -28.92
C ASN A 334 -28.25 -20.65 -30.34
N VAL A 335 -28.96 -21.61 -30.93
CA VAL A 335 -29.60 -21.47 -32.25
C VAL A 335 -31.08 -21.79 -32.18
N THR A 336 -31.88 -21.02 -32.91
CA THR A 336 -33.32 -21.25 -33.07
C THR A 336 -33.59 -22.07 -34.33
N ALA A 337 -34.47 -23.06 -34.20
CA ALA A 337 -34.95 -23.90 -35.30
C ALA A 337 -36.48 -23.88 -35.35
N LYS A 338 -37.05 -24.15 -36.53
CA LYS A 338 -38.51 -24.14 -36.76
C LYS A 338 -39.24 -25.07 -35.79
N TYR A 339 -38.66 -26.23 -35.50
CA TYR A 339 -39.15 -27.18 -34.50
C TYR A 339 -37.98 -27.93 -33.86
N VAL A 340 -38.05 -28.17 -32.54
CA VAL A 340 -37.04 -28.94 -31.79
C VAL A 340 -37.73 -30.05 -30.99
N VAL A 341 -37.28 -31.29 -31.14
CA VAL A 341 -37.78 -32.44 -30.38
C VAL A 341 -37.17 -32.44 -28.97
N ASN A 342 -37.99 -32.70 -27.94
CA ASN A 342 -37.54 -32.75 -26.54
C ASN A 342 -36.86 -34.09 -26.20
N ASN A 343 -35.60 -34.29 -26.62
CA ASN A 343 -34.93 -35.59 -26.45
C ASN A 343 -33.41 -35.53 -26.26
N SER A 344 -32.86 -34.37 -25.87
CA SER A 344 -31.41 -34.15 -25.87
C SER A 344 -30.95 -33.21 -24.76
N VAL A 345 -29.79 -33.46 -24.16
CA VAL A 345 -29.13 -32.57 -23.17
C VAL A 345 -28.75 -31.20 -23.75
N TYR A 346 -28.86 -31.05 -25.07
CA TYR A 346 -28.58 -29.84 -25.82
C TYR A 346 -29.86 -29.05 -26.16
N CYS A 347 -31.05 -29.58 -25.89
CA CYS A 347 -32.31 -28.86 -26.08
C CYS A 347 -32.56 -27.91 -24.90
N LEU A 348 -32.61 -26.60 -25.17
CA LEU A 348 -33.01 -25.59 -24.17
C LEU A 348 -34.51 -25.29 -24.23
N LYS A 349 -35.11 -25.40 -25.41
CA LYS A 349 -36.55 -25.21 -25.62
C LYS A 349 -37.03 -26.11 -26.75
N SER A 350 -38.01 -26.96 -26.47
CA SER A 350 -38.64 -27.85 -27.46
C SER A 350 -39.87 -27.21 -28.11
N GLY A 351 -40.37 -27.83 -29.17
CA GLY A 351 -41.54 -27.38 -29.92
C GLY A 351 -41.21 -26.35 -31.01
N ILE A 352 -42.24 -25.62 -31.47
CA ILE A 352 -42.12 -24.59 -32.51
C ILE A 352 -41.24 -23.45 -31.99
N ASN A 353 -40.32 -22.97 -32.85
CA ASN A 353 -39.30 -21.98 -32.47
C ASN A 353 -38.49 -22.43 -31.25
N GLY A 354 -38.12 -23.71 -31.26
CA GLY A 354 -37.27 -24.31 -30.23
C GLY A 354 -35.83 -23.78 -30.28
N ILE A 355 -35.09 -23.99 -29.20
CA ILE A 355 -33.73 -23.50 -28.99
C ILE A 355 -32.82 -24.69 -28.71
N ILE A 356 -31.73 -24.77 -29.48
CA ILE A 356 -30.68 -25.78 -29.35
C ILE A 356 -29.41 -25.08 -28.86
N LYS A 357 -28.80 -25.63 -27.82
CA LYS A 357 -27.48 -25.29 -27.31
C LYS A 357 -26.42 -26.01 -28.14
N MET A 358 -25.51 -25.24 -28.72
CA MET A 358 -24.47 -25.74 -29.60
C MET A 358 -23.08 -25.44 -29.01
N PRO A 359 -22.34 -26.46 -28.53
CA PRO A 359 -21.01 -26.26 -27.97
C PRO A 359 -20.03 -25.67 -28.98
N LYS A 360 -19.08 -24.87 -28.49
CA LYS A 360 -18.00 -24.25 -29.24
C LYS A 360 -16.69 -25.03 -29.09
N ASN A 361 -16.00 -25.21 -30.20
CA ASN A 361 -14.62 -25.66 -30.23
C ASN A 361 -13.72 -24.42 -30.29
N GLU A 362 -13.21 -24.02 -29.12
CA GLU A 362 -12.50 -22.76 -28.94
C GLU A 362 -11.01 -23.00 -28.73
N ILE A 363 -10.22 -22.03 -29.19
CA ILE A 363 -8.79 -21.93 -28.93
C ILE A 363 -8.51 -20.71 -28.06
N PHE A 364 -7.64 -20.87 -27.07
CA PHE A 364 -7.16 -19.81 -26.19
C PHE A 364 -5.64 -19.74 -26.27
N LYS A 365 -5.09 -18.56 -26.57
CA LYS A 365 -3.65 -18.27 -26.58
C LYS A 365 -3.35 -17.29 -25.45
N ILE A 366 -2.76 -17.81 -24.38
CA ILE A 366 -2.39 -17.05 -23.18
C ILE A 366 -0.94 -16.58 -23.32
N GLN A 367 -0.74 -15.26 -23.37
CA GLN A 367 0.58 -14.63 -23.42
C GLN A 367 0.96 -14.09 -22.04
N VAL A 368 2.07 -14.60 -21.50
CA VAL A 368 2.65 -14.19 -20.20
C VAL A 368 4.17 -14.16 -20.33
N GLY A 369 4.80 -13.05 -19.91
CA GLY A 369 6.28 -12.93 -19.92
C GLY A 369 6.93 -13.17 -21.29
N GLY A 370 6.25 -12.81 -22.39
CA GLY A 370 6.70 -13.03 -23.76
C GLY A 370 6.51 -14.46 -24.30
N LYS A 371 6.07 -15.41 -23.47
CA LYS A 371 5.73 -16.78 -23.89
C LYS A 371 4.25 -16.88 -24.23
N ILE A 372 3.89 -17.74 -25.18
CA ILE A 372 2.51 -18.03 -25.58
C ILE A 372 2.21 -19.49 -25.25
N TYR A 373 1.10 -19.71 -24.55
CA TYR A 373 0.58 -21.04 -24.19
C TYR A 373 -0.78 -21.24 -24.87
N THR A 374 -0.96 -22.36 -25.56
CA THR A 374 -2.17 -22.63 -26.35
C THR A 374 -3.02 -23.70 -25.68
N PHE A 375 -4.30 -23.40 -25.47
CA PHE A 375 -5.30 -24.29 -24.91
C PHE A 375 -6.48 -24.43 -25.87
N THR A 376 -7.16 -25.56 -25.86
CA THR A 376 -8.37 -25.79 -26.67
C THR A 376 -9.46 -26.48 -25.85
N THR A 377 -10.74 -26.24 -26.16
CA THR A 377 -11.86 -26.92 -25.48
C THR A 377 -12.05 -28.37 -25.91
N THR A 378 -11.52 -28.72 -27.09
CA THR A 378 -11.49 -30.07 -27.66
C THR A 378 -10.15 -30.33 -28.37
N SER A 379 -9.86 -31.57 -28.73
CA SER A 379 -8.72 -31.92 -29.57
C SER A 379 -8.94 -31.43 -31.01
N ILE A 380 -7.97 -30.72 -31.58
CA ILE A 380 -8.06 -30.15 -32.93
C ILE A 380 -6.86 -30.60 -33.75
N ASN A 381 -7.10 -31.25 -34.88
CA ASN A 381 -6.05 -31.76 -35.74
C ASN A 381 -5.14 -30.63 -36.25
N GLY A 382 -3.83 -30.85 -36.19
CA GLY A 382 -2.82 -29.88 -36.65
C GLY A 382 -2.52 -28.74 -35.67
N ILE A 383 -3.18 -28.70 -34.50
CA ILE A 383 -2.92 -27.68 -33.46
C ILE A 383 -2.26 -28.35 -32.25
N ASN A 384 -1.04 -27.92 -31.93
CA ASN A 384 -0.38 -28.32 -30.68
C ASN A 384 -0.92 -27.47 -29.51
N SER A 385 -1.77 -28.05 -28.67
CA SER A 385 -2.42 -27.37 -27.55
C SER A 385 -2.63 -28.29 -26.33
N ILE A 386 -2.89 -27.67 -25.18
CA ILE A 386 -3.40 -28.37 -23.99
C ILE A 386 -4.93 -28.39 -24.05
N THR A 387 -5.52 -29.57 -24.19
CA THR A 387 -6.99 -29.72 -24.14
C THR A 387 -7.53 -29.55 -22.72
N LEU A 388 -8.49 -28.64 -22.54
CA LEU A 388 -9.14 -28.40 -21.26
C LEU A 388 -10.02 -29.60 -20.87
N ARG A 389 -9.71 -30.22 -19.73
CA ARG A 389 -10.46 -31.36 -19.19
C ARG A 389 -11.38 -30.89 -18.06
N TYR A 390 -12.52 -31.56 -17.91
CA TYR A 390 -13.42 -31.31 -16.78
C TYR A 390 -12.71 -31.59 -15.46
N ASN A 391 -12.97 -30.80 -14.42
CA ASN A 391 -12.31 -30.85 -13.10
C ASN A 391 -10.79 -30.62 -13.08
N ASN A 392 -10.17 -30.19 -14.20
CA ASN A 392 -8.77 -29.80 -14.23
C ASN A 392 -8.62 -28.28 -14.32
N ASN A 393 -7.65 -27.75 -13.58
CA ASN A 393 -7.27 -26.34 -13.58
C ASN A 393 -5.82 -26.22 -14.06
N TYR A 394 -5.57 -25.32 -15.01
CA TYR A 394 -4.24 -25.11 -15.58
C TYR A 394 -3.74 -23.71 -15.21
N LEU A 395 -2.71 -23.66 -14.37
CA LEU A 395 -2.03 -22.42 -13.97
C LEU A 395 -0.90 -22.11 -14.95
N VAL A 396 -0.92 -20.91 -15.49
CA VAL A 396 0.16 -20.24 -16.23
C VAL A 396 0.76 -19.17 -15.32
N PRO A 397 1.89 -19.46 -14.64
CA PRO A 397 2.51 -18.53 -13.69
C PRO A 397 3.05 -17.27 -14.38
N PHE A 398 2.95 -16.11 -13.71
CA PHE A 398 3.51 -14.85 -14.24
C PHE A 398 5.05 -14.85 -14.35
N ASP A 399 5.72 -15.70 -13.58
CA ASP A 399 7.18 -15.87 -13.63
C ASP A 399 7.68 -16.68 -14.84
N GLY A 400 6.78 -17.25 -15.64
CA GLY A 400 7.12 -18.02 -16.83
C GLY A 400 7.71 -19.41 -16.55
N SER A 401 7.53 -19.96 -15.34
CA SER A 401 7.98 -21.30 -14.91
C SER A 401 7.27 -22.48 -15.59
N GLY A 402 6.41 -22.23 -16.58
CA GLY A 402 5.68 -23.24 -17.35
C GLY A 402 4.32 -23.60 -16.75
N VAL A 403 3.47 -24.23 -17.56
CA VAL A 403 2.09 -24.58 -17.17
C VAL A 403 2.08 -25.68 -16.12
N LYS A 404 1.27 -25.51 -15.07
CA LYS A 404 1.04 -26.51 -14.02
C LYS A 404 -0.43 -26.92 -13.99
N SER A 405 -0.72 -28.21 -13.85
CA SER A 405 -2.10 -28.73 -13.82
C SER A 405 -2.47 -29.25 -12.43
N TYR A 406 -3.70 -28.96 -11.98
CA TYR A 406 -4.22 -29.34 -10.67
C TYR A 406 -5.68 -29.78 -10.76
N THR A 407 -6.01 -30.89 -10.10
CA THR A 407 -7.40 -31.35 -9.94
C THR A 407 -8.12 -30.63 -8.80
N ASN A 408 -7.38 -30.12 -7.81
CA ASN A 408 -7.91 -29.35 -6.69
C ASN A 408 -7.48 -27.88 -6.80
N ARG A 409 -8.45 -26.99 -6.99
CA ARG A 409 -8.24 -25.54 -7.14
C ARG A 409 -7.59 -24.91 -5.89
N ASN A 410 -7.84 -25.43 -4.70
CA ASN A 410 -7.28 -24.88 -3.45
C ASN A 410 -5.76 -25.03 -3.34
N LYS A 411 -5.13 -25.86 -4.20
CA LYS A 411 -3.67 -25.99 -4.27
C LYS A 411 -3.02 -24.86 -5.11
N LEU A 412 -3.81 -24.01 -5.74
CA LEU A 412 -3.36 -22.89 -6.56
C LEU A 412 -3.14 -21.63 -5.70
N THR A 413 -1.91 -21.48 -5.20
CA THR A 413 -1.53 -20.35 -4.33
C THR A 413 -0.58 -19.35 -5.00
N SER A 414 -0.12 -19.64 -6.21
CA SER A 414 0.83 -18.81 -6.95
C SER A 414 0.13 -17.82 -7.87
N ASP A 415 0.76 -16.66 -8.11
CA ASP A 415 0.21 -15.62 -8.97
C ASP A 415 0.31 -16.04 -10.45
N GLY A 416 -0.75 -15.83 -11.22
CA GLY A 416 -0.82 -16.26 -12.62
C GLY A 416 -2.22 -16.23 -13.22
N ILE A 417 -2.32 -16.77 -14.45
CA ILE A 417 -3.60 -17.05 -15.10
C ILE A 417 -3.97 -18.51 -14.85
N ILE A 418 -5.18 -18.76 -14.36
CA ILE A 418 -5.74 -20.11 -14.24
C ILE A 418 -6.84 -20.24 -15.28
N ILE A 419 -6.74 -21.23 -16.17
CA ILE A 419 -7.79 -21.58 -17.13
C ILE A 419 -8.38 -22.95 -16.79
N SER A 420 -9.70 -23.04 -16.78
CA SER A 420 -10.44 -24.28 -16.49
C SER A 420 -11.78 -24.33 -17.21
N LYS A 421 -12.35 -25.53 -17.33
CA LYS A 421 -13.71 -25.75 -17.84
C LYS A 421 -14.65 -25.96 -16.65
N VAL A 422 -15.65 -25.09 -16.48
CA VAL A 422 -16.61 -25.10 -15.36
C VAL A 422 -18.02 -24.99 -15.90
N ASN A 423 -18.82 -26.05 -15.74
CA ASN A 423 -20.17 -26.16 -16.30
C ASN A 423 -20.18 -25.76 -17.79
N ASP A 424 -20.93 -24.72 -18.12
CA ASP A 424 -21.13 -24.19 -19.46
C ASP A 424 -20.18 -23.06 -19.85
N TYR A 425 -19.09 -22.90 -19.09
CA TYR A 425 -18.13 -21.83 -19.27
C TYR A 425 -16.70 -22.36 -19.37
N THR A 426 -15.89 -21.66 -20.16
CA THR A 426 -14.45 -21.60 -19.96
C THR A 426 -14.19 -20.48 -18.95
N GLN A 427 -13.65 -20.85 -17.79
CA GLN A 427 -13.30 -19.92 -16.71
C GLN A 427 -11.83 -19.52 -16.81
N ILE A 428 -11.57 -18.22 -16.75
CA ILE A 428 -10.23 -17.63 -16.69
C ILE A 428 -10.14 -16.83 -15.40
N ASP A 429 -9.24 -17.19 -14.49
CA ASP A 429 -8.92 -16.39 -13.32
C ASP A 429 -7.55 -15.74 -13.49
N TYR A 430 -7.50 -14.43 -13.31
CA TYR A 430 -6.30 -13.69 -13.00
C TYR A 430 -6.12 -13.65 -11.47
N GLN A 431 -5.11 -14.33 -10.94
CA GLN A 431 -4.84 -14.37 -9.50
C GLN A 431 -3.54 -13.63 -9.18
N SER A 432 -3.60 -12.65 -8.27
CA SER A 432 -2.42 -11.87 -7.87
C SER A 432 -2.57 -11.28 -6.46
N LYS A 433 -1.51 -10.59 -6.01
CA LYS A 433 -1.48 -9.86 -4.75
C LYS A 433 -0.68 -8.58 -4.89
N THR A 434 -1.16 -7.52 -4.23
CA THR A 434 -0.45 -6.25 -4.15
C THR A 434 0.07 -6.00 -2.74
N LYS A 435 1.25 -5.39 -2.65
CA LYS A 435 1.84 -4.85 -1.41
C LYS A 435 1.94 -3.33 -1.49
N ASP A 436 1.07 -2.68 -2.25
CA ASP A 436 0.92 -1.24 -2.27
C ASP A 436 -0.31 -0.82 -1.46
N ASN A 437 -0.26 0.35 -0.83
CA ASN A 437 -1.44 0.89 -0.13
C ASN A 437 -2.48 1.46 -1.10
N THR A 438 -2.06 1.71 -2.33
CA THR A 438 -2.91 2.14 -3.43
C THR A 438 -2.41 1.42 -4.67
N ALA A 439 -3.26 0.62 -5.30
CA ALA A 439 -2.89 -0.17 -6.47
C ALA A 439 -3.98 -0.09 -7.55
N LEU A 440 -3.55 -0.23 -8.79
CA LEU A 440 -4.40 -0.31 -9.97
C LEU A 440 -4.34 -1.72 -10.55
N PHE A 441 -5.48 -2.39 -10.62
CA PHE A 441 -5.67 -3.57 -11.46
C PHE A 441 -6.67 -3.23 -12.57
N GLY A 442 -6.35 -3.61 -13.80
CA GLY A 442 -7.15 -3.29 -14.98
C GLY A 442 -7.43 -4.52 -15.83
N PHE A 443 -8.61 -4.51 -16.44
CA PHE A 443 -9.08 -5.50 -17.40
C PHE A 443 -9.71 -4.76 -18.57
N TYR A 444 -9.42 -5.17 -19.81
CA TYR A 444 -10.21 -4.73 -20.96
C TYR A 444 -10.28 -5.79 -22.05
N ALA A 445 -11.41 -5.85 -22.75
CA ALA A 445 -11.65 -6.69 -23.91
C ALA A 445 -11.60 -5.85 -25.20
N SER A 446 -10.82 -6.32 -26.17
CA SER A 446 -10.56 -5.63 -27.44
C SER A 446 -10.41 -6.62 -28.59
N LYS A 447 -10.56 -6.16 -29.84
CA LYS A 447 -10.41 -7.02 -31.02
C LYS A 447 -9.00 -7.58 -31.16
N GLY A 448 -8.92 -8.87 -31.47
CA GLY A 448 -7.69 -9.54 -31.88
C GLY A 448 -7.54 -9.64 -33.41
N LEU A 449 -6.54 -10.40 -33.85
CA LEU A 449 -6.33 -10.75 -35.26
C LEU A 449 -7.34 -11.83 -35.71
N ASP A 450 -7.69 -11.91 -36.99
CA ASP A 450 -8.45 -13.04 -37.57
C ASP A 450 -9.72 -13.48 -36.81
N LYS A 451 -10.68 -12.56 -36.62
CA LYS A 451 -11.99 -12.77 -35.94
C LYS A 451 -11.91 -13.18 -34.46
N SER A 452 -10.77 -13.01 -33.81
CA SER A 452 -10.58 -13.31 -32.38
C SER A 452 -10.87 -12.12 -31.46
N GLU A 453 -11.09 -12.41 -30.19
CA GLU A 453 -11.16 -11.43 -29.10
C GLU A 453 -9.91 -11.52 -28.22
N THR A 454 -9.51 -10.39 -27.64
CA THR A 454 -8.34 -10.29 -26.77
C THR A 454 -8.70 -9.67 -25.44
N LEU A 455 -8.56 -10.46 -24.38
CA LEU A 455 -8.61 -10.00 -23.00
C LEU A 455 -7.21 -9.52 -22.59
N THR A 456 -7.10 -8.31 -22.05
CA THR A 456 -5.83 -7.76 -21.57
C THR A 456 -5.93 -7.44 -20.09
N TYR A 457 -4.95 -7.93 -19.33
CA TYR A 457 -4.81 -7.69 -17.90
C TYR A 457 -3.65 -6.75 -17.62
N VAL A 458 -3.88 -5.79 -16.73
CA VAL A 458 -2.95 -4.71 -16.42
C VAL A 458 -2.78 -4.62 -14.91
N GLU A 459 -1.53 -4.59 -14.44
CA GLU A 459 -1.20 -4.20 -13.07
C GLU A 459 -0.37 -2.92 -13.11
N ASN A 460 -0.89 -1.87 -12.48
CA ASN A 460 -0.33 -0.54 -12.58
C ASN A 460 -0.11 -0.17 -14.06
N ASP A 461 1.12 0.13 -14.47
CA ASP A 461 1.49 0.48 -15.83
C ASP A 461 1.84 -0.75 -16.69
N LYS A 462 1.78 -1.97 -16.18
CA LYS A 462 2.29 -3.15 -16.90
C LYS A 462 1.18 -4.04 -17.38
N ILE A 463 1.21 -4.41 -18.66
CA ILE A 463 0.39 -5.51 -19.18
C ILE A 463 1.03 -6.80 -18.69
N THR A 464 0.33 -7.52 -17.82
CA THR A 464 0.84 -8.75 -17.18
C THR A 464 0.46 -10.00 -17.97
N ALA A 465 -0.71 -9.98 -18.61
CA ALA A 465 -1.18 -11.07 -19.45
C ALA A 465 -2.08 -10.57 -20.59
N LYS A 466 -2.06 -11.30 -21.70
CA LYS A 466 -3.06 -11.19 -22.77
C LYS A 466 -3.62 -12.57 -23.09
N ILE A 467 -4.91 -12.66 -23.34
CA ILE A 467 -5.57 -13.91 -23.72
C ILE A 467 -6.34 -13.66 -24.99
N ASN A 468 -5.86 -14.24 -26.08
CA ASN A 468 -6.54 -14.21 -27.35
C ASN A 468 -7.39 -15.47 -27.50
N PHE A 469 -8.66 -15.35 -27.87
CA PHE A 469 -9.55 -16.49 -28.04
C PHE A 469 -10.46 -16.37 -29.26
N ASN A 470 -10.79 -17.52 -29.84
CA ASN A 470 -11.56 -17.64 -31.07
C ASN A 470 -12.33 -18.97 -31.08
N THR A 471 -13.54 -18.95 -31.64
CA THR A 471 -14.30 -20.16 -31.99
C THR A 471 -13.88 -20.68 -33.36
N LEU A 472 -13.26 -21.86 -33.40
CA LEU A 472 -12.79 -22.47 -34.66
C LEU A 472 -13.89 -23.26 -35.37
N SER A 473 -14.73 -23.96 -34.59
CA SER A 473 -15.89 -24.69 -35.10
C SER A 473 -16.91 -24.94 -33.99
N PHE A 474 -17.99 -25.65 -34.31
CA PHE A 474 -19.03 -26.03 -33.36
C PHE A 474 -19.17 -27.55 -33.27
N ASP A 475 -19.68 -28.04 -32.14
CA ASP A 475 -20.18 -29.42 -32.01
C ASP A 475 -21.62 -29.47 -32.52
N GLU A 476 -21.76 -29.85 -33.78
CA GLU A 476 -23.02 -29.78 -34.52
C GLU A 476 -23.87 -31.05 -34.40
N PHE A 477 -23.42 -32.05 -33.63
CA PHE A 477 -24.10 -33.36 -33.59
C PHE A 477 -25.58 -33.22 -33.24
N SER A 478 -25.90 -32.46 -32.19
CA SER A 478 -27.28 -32.28 -31.73
C SER A 478 -28.10 -31.40 -32.65
N LEU A 479 -27.48 -30.40 -33.29
CA LEU A 479 -28.15 -29.60 -34.31
C LEU A 479 -28.59 -30.49 -35.48
N ARG A 480 -27.67 -31.29 -36.03
CA ARG A 480 -27.96 -32.22 -37.12
C ARG A 480 -29.00 -33.26 -36.72
N TYR A 481 -28.93 -33.76 -35.49
CA TYR A 481 -29.92 -34.68 -34.95
C TYR A 481 -31.32 -34.03 -34.90
N SER A 482 -31.45 -32.83 -34.34
CA SER A 482 -32.72 -32.10 -34.28
C SER A 482 -33.28 -31.75 -35.67
N LEU A 483 -32.43 -31.33 -36.62
CA LEU A 483 -32.84 -31.07 -37.99
C LEU A 483 -33.25 -32.37 -38.71
N SER A 484 -32.53 -33.47 -38.52
CA SER A 484 -32.90 -34.77 -39.10
C SER A 484 -34.27 -35.26 -38.63
N ALA A 485 -34.59 -35.06 -37.35
CA ALA A 485 -35.89 -35.41 -36.77
C ALA A 485 -37.02 -34.52 -37.31
N LEU A 486 -36.78 -33.22 -37.52
CA LEU A 486 -37.73 -32.30 -38.18
C LEU A 486 -38.13 -32.81 -39.57
N HIS A 487 -37.18 -33.39 -40.32
CA HIS A 487 -37.43 -33.96 -41.65
C HIS A 487 -37.88 -35.44 -41.63
N GLY A 488 -38.08 -36.03 -40.44
CA GLY A 488 -38.43 -37.44 -40.30
C GLY A 488 -37.38 -38.41 -40.86
N LYS A 489 -36.09 -38.03 -40.80
CA LYS A 489 -34.96 -38.83 -41.30
C LYS A 489 -34.05 -39.28 -40.18
N THR A 490 -33.36 -40.40 -40.41
CA THR A 490 -32.17 -40.78 -39.61
C THR A 490 -31.02 -39.82 -39.89
N ILE A 491 -30.11 -39.63 -38.94
CA ILE A 491 -28.92 -38.78 -39.12
C ILE A 491 -28.05 -39.20 -40.32
N TYR A 492 -27.97 -40.51 -40.62
CA TYR A 492 -27.26 -41.02 -41.80
C TYR A 492 -27.87 -40.47 -43.10
N ASN A 493 -29.16 -40.72 -43.33
CA ASN A 493 -29.88 -40.22 -44.51
C ASN A 493 -29.86 -38.68 -44.62
N PHE A 494 -29.91 -37.96 -43.49
CA PHE A 494 -29.86 -36.50 -43.47
C PHE A 494 -28.51 -35.95 -43.95
N ASN A 495 -27.40 -36.61 -43.65
CA ASN A 495 -26.07 -36.15 -44.06
C ASN A 495 -25.79 -36.23 -45.57
N TYR A 496 -26.61 -36.94 -46.35
CA TYR A 496 -26.42 -37.13 -47.80
C TYR A 496 -27.49 -36.42 -48.66
N GLY A 497 -28.46 -35.76 -48.03
CA GLY A 497 -29.52 -35.01 -48.72
C GLY A 497 -29.29 -33.50 -48.70
N ASN A 498 -29.92 -32.78 -49.63
CA ASN A 498 -29.89 -31.31 -49.66
C ASN A 498 -31.16 -30.75 -49.01
N TYR A 499 -31.01 -30.05 -47.87
CA TYR A 499 -32.12 -29.53 -47.07
C TYR A 499 -31.94 -28.03 -46.81
N ASN A 500 -32.93 -27.22 -47.16
CA ASN A 500 -32.87 -25.76 -47.07
C ASN A 500 -33.55 -25.25 -45.78
N ASP A 501 -32.94 -25.52 -44.62
CA ASP A 501 -33.44 -25.02 -43.33
C ASP A 501 -32.79 -23.69 -42.94
N THR A 502 -33.60 -22.67 -42.69
CA THR A 502 -33.11 -21.40 -42.14
C THR A 502 -33.10 -21.44 -40.61
N ILE A 503 -31.94 -21.68 -40.01
CA ILE A 503 -31.73 -21.51 -38.55
C ILE A 503 -31.05 -20.16 -38.26
N ARG A 504 -31.23 -19.65 -37.04
CA ARG A 504 -30.69 -18.34 -36.62
C ARG A 504 -30.01 -18.43 -35.27
N PHE A 505 -28.99 -17.61 -35.02
CA PHE A 505 -28.45 -17.46 -33.67
C PHE A 505 -29.50 -16.82 -32.77
N ALA A 506 -29.76 -17.41 -31.60
CA ALA A 506 -30.86 -17.02 -30.73
C ALA A 506 -30.71 -15.58 -30.20
N ASN A 507 -29.48 -15.16 -29.90
CA ASN A 507 -29.21 -13.84 -29.29
C ASN A 507 -29.31 -12.69 -30.29
N THR A 508 -28.85 -12.90 -31.54
CA THR A 508 -28.71 -11.84 -32.54
C THR A 508 -29.77 -11.92 -33.63
N ASN A 509 -30.50 -13.04 -33.68
CA ASN A 509 -31.43 -13.41 -34.75
C ASN A 509 -30.77 -13.40 -36.13
N THR A 510 -29.44 -13.48 -36.23
CA THR A 510 -28.74 -13.52 -37.53
C THR A 510 -28.77 -14.94 -38.10
N PRO A 511 -28.98 -15.12 -39.42
CA PRO A 511 -28.94 -16.44 -40.05
C PRO A 511 -27.60 -17.14 -39.82
N VAL A 512 -27.63 -18.46 -39.60
CA VAL A 512 -26.41 -19.28 -39.56
C VAL A 512 -26.03 -19.66 -40.98
N THR A 513 -24.75 -19.54 -41.33
CA THR A 513 -24.23 -19.91 -42.66
C THR A 513 -23.56 -21.28 -42.62
N PHE A 514 -23.95 -22.13 -43.56
CA PHE A 514 -23.35 -23.46 -43.76
C PHE A 514 -22.31 -23.45 -44.89
N SER A 515 -21.41 -24.43 -44.89
CA SER A 515 -20.41 -24.64 -45.92
C SER A 515 -21.08 -24.99 -47.25
N TYR A 516 -20.32 -24.91 -48.36
CA TYR A 516 -20.86 -25.16 -49.70
C TYR A 516 -21.60 -26.50 -49.82
N PHE A 517 -21.13 -27.53 -49.10
CA PHE A 517 -21.75 -28.85 -49.06
C PHE A 517 -22.80 -29.02 -47.94
N GLY A 518 -23.16 -27.97 -47.21
CA GLY A 518 -24.13 -28.03 -46.10
C GLY A 518 -23.66 -28.79 -44.85
N ASN A 519 -22.43 -29.31 -44.88
CA ASN A 519 -21.93 -30.28 -43.90
C ASN A 519 -21.28 -29.66 -42.66
N SER A 520 -21.18 -28.34 -42.56
CA SER A 520 -20.62 -27.65 -41.39
C SER A 520 -21.01 -26.18 -41.36
N ILE A 521 -21.07 -25.58 -40.19
CA ILE A 521 -21.23 -24.14 -40.02
C ILE A 521 -19.89 -23.45 -40.30
N VAL A 522 -19.93 -22.41 -41.13
CA VAL A 522 -18.78 -21.54 -41.47
C VAL A 522 -18.96 -20.10 -40.98
N GLY A 523 -20.12 -19.79 -40.39
CA GLY A 523 -20.40 -18.52 -39.70
C GLY A 523 -19.85 -18.47 -38.27
N TYR A 524 -19.90 -17.29 -37.65
CA TYR A 524 -19.55 -17.06 -36.25
C TYR A 524 -20.67 -16.28 -35.54
N ALA A 525 -20.81 -16.45 -34.23
CA ALA A 525 -21.74 -15.63 -33.45
C ALA A 525 -21.24 -14.18 -33.47
N SER A 526 -22.08 -13.20 -33.84
CA SER A 526 -21.63 -11.81 -33.94
C SER A 526 -21.54 -11.09 -32.59
N GLN A 527 -22.14 -11.66 -31.54
CA GLN A 527 -22.19 -11.11 -30.18
C GLN A 527 -22.27 -12.24 -29.15
N GLU A 528 -21.65 -12.03 -28.00
CA GLU A 528 -21.68 -12.93 -26.85
C GLU A 528 -21.71 -12.13 -25.54
N THR A 529 -22.30 -12.71 -24.51
CA THR A 529 -22.35 -12.15 -23.16
C THR A 529 -21.38 -12.94 -22.29
N ILE A 530 -20.35 -12.28 -21.79
CA ILE A 530 -19.40 -12.83 -20.83
C ILE A 530 -19.78 -12.38 -19.42
N ILE A 531 -19.34 -13.13 -18.41
CA ILE A 531 -19.48 -12.72 -17.01
C ILE A 531 -18.10 -12.39 -16.47
N THR A 532 -17.95 -11.21 -15.88
CA THR A 532 -16.74 -10.84 -15.14
C THR A 532 -17.02 -10.80 -13.65
N LYS A 533 -16.08 -11.31 -12.85
CA LYS A 533 -16.14 -11.25 -11.40
C LYS A 533 -14.86 -10.68 -10.82
N PHE A 534 -14.95 -9.99 -9.70
CA PHE A 534 -13.76 -9.52 -9.00
C PHE A 534 -13.87 -9.75 -7.51
N LYS A 535 -12.85 -10.41 -6.95
CA LYS A 535 -12.76 -10.81 -5.56
C LYS A 535 -11.54 -10.17 -4.88
N VAL A 536 -11.71 -9.63 -3.68
CA VAL A 536 -10.60 -9.11 -2.84
C VAL A 536 -10.63 -9.73 -1.45
N ASP A 537 -9.47 -10.21 -0.98
CA ASP A 537 -9.25 -10.88 0.31
C ASP A 537 -10.33 -11.94 0.64
N GLU A 538 -10.81 -12.65 -0.38
CA GLU A 538 -11.87 -13.68 -0.31
C GLU A 538 -13.25 -13.21 0.20
N ILE A 539 -13.47 -11.92 0.47
CA ILE A 539 -14.68 -11.42 1.15
C ILE A 539 -15.67 -10.74 0.21
N LYS A 540 -15.20 -9.99 -0.79
CA LYS A 540 -16.07 -9.14 -1.63
C LYS A 540 -16.01 -9.58 -3.06
N GLU A 541 -17.11 -10.11 -3.58
CA GLU A 541 -17.28 -10.51 -4.98
C GLU A 541 -18.28 -9.56 -5.65
N VAL A 542 -17.89 -8.99 -6.78
CA VAL A 542 -18.80 -8.29 -7.69
C VAL A 542 -18.92 -9.10 -8.96
N GLU A 543 -20.14 -9.26 -9.48
CA GLU A 543 -20.43 -9.94 -10.74
C GLU A 543 -21.02 -8.93 -11.74
N LYS A 544 -20.61 -9.04 -13.00
CA LYS A 544 -21.09 -8.20 -14.11
C LYS A 544 -21.27 -9.04 -15.37
N GLU A 545 -22.43 -8.90 -16.01
CA GLU A 545 -22.61 -9.31 -17.41
C GLU A 545 -22.07 -8.22 -18.34
N GLU A 546 -21.27 -8.62 -19.32
CA GLU A 546 -20.66 -7.71 -20.29
C GLU A 546 -20.86 -8.26 -21.70
N ASN A 547 -21.27 -7.40 -22.63
CA ASN A 547 -21.46 -7.78 -24.03
C ASN A 547 -20.18 -7.52 -24.82
N ILE A 548 -19.69 -8.54 -25.50
CA ILE A 548 -18.61 -8.46 -26.48
C ILE A 548 -19.14 -8.85 -27.85
N SER A 549 -18.59 -8.28 -28.92
CA SER A 549 -18.86 -8.76 -30.28
C SER A 549 -17.73 -9.66 -30.75
N TYR A 550 -17.93 -10.43 -31.82
CA TYR A 550 -16.82 -11.09 -32.52
C TYR A 550 -16.64 -10.47 -33.91
N GLY A 551 -15.40 -10.40 -34.39
CA GLY A 551 -15.08 -9.96 -35.75
C GLY A 551 -15.52 -8.52 -36.07
N LEU A 552 -15.89 -8.26 -37.34
CA LEU A 552 -16.25 -6.94 -37.89
C LEU A 552 -17.71 -6.52 -37.59
N ASN A 553 -18.21 -6.76 -36.38
CA ASN A 553 -19.56 -6.30 -36.00
C ASN A 553 -19.61 -4.77 -36.07
N LYS A 554 -20.65 -4.20 -36.71
CA LYS A 554 -20.88 -2.75 -36.81
C LYS A 554 -21.00 -2.05 -35.45
N LYS A 555 -21.31 -2.78 -34.38
CA LYS A 555 -21.36 -2.26 -33.00
C LYS A 555 -19.99 -2.06 -32.36
N TYR A 556 -18.92 -2.62 -32.94
CA TYR A 556 -17.57 -2.36 -32.41
C TYR A 556 -17.19 -0.92 -32.68
N ARG A 557 -17.05 -0.14 -31.61
CA ARG A 557 -16.63 1.26 -31.67
C ARG A 557 -15.11 1.31 -31.86
N THR A 558 -14.66 1.25 -33.11
CA THR A 558 -13.24 1.30 -33.47
C THR A 558 -12.51 2.50 -32.85
N ALA A 559 -13.20 3.64 -32.72
CA ALA A 559 -12.68 4.84 -32.05
C ALA A 559 -12.38 4.64 -30.55
N MET A 560 -13.07 3.70 -29.88
CA MET A 560 -12.85 3.36 -28.47
C MET A 560 -11.78 2.27 -28.29
N GLY A 561 -11.44 1.49 -29.29
CA GLY A 561 -10.39 0.46 -29.20
C GLY A 561 -10.67 -0.73 -28.25
N PHE A 562 -11.74 -0.71 -27.46
CA PHE A 562 -12.21 -1.77 -26.56
C PHE A 562 -13.73 -1.77 -26.47
N GLU A 563 -14.32 -2.90 -26.06
CA GLU A 563 -15.78 -3.04 -25.84
C GLU A 563 -16.15 -3.00 -24.36
N VAL A 564 -15.23 -3.46 -23.53
CA VAL A 564 -15.36 -3.53 -22.08
C VAL A 564 -14.04 -3.12 -21.47
N LEU A 565 -14.08 -2.22 -20.49
CA LEU A 565 -12.93 -1.80 -19.71
C LEU A 565 -13.35 -1.69 -18.25
N GLN A 566 -12.55 -2.27 -17.37
CA GLN A 566 -12.75 -2.28 -15.93
C GLN A 566 -11.44 -1.93 -15.23
N SER A 567 -11.49 -0.90 -14.38
CA SER A 567 -10.39 -0.42 -13.56
C SER A 567 -10.77 -0.62 -12.09
N TYR A 568 -10.07 -1.53 -11.42
CA TYR A 568 -10.21 -1.78 -9.99
C TYR A 568 -9.11 -1.06 -9.22
N THR A 569 -9.54 -0.13 -8.37
CA THR A 569 -8.68 0.66 -7.50
C THR A 569 -8.70 0.08 -6.10
N LEU A 570 -7.57 -0.45 -5.64
CA LEU A 570 -7.42 -1.05 -4.32
C LEU A 570 -6.76 -0.05 -3.37
N ILE A 571 -7.41 0.22 -2.24
CA ILE A 571 -6.99 1.26 -1.28
C ILE A 571 -6.97 0.67 0.13
N ASN A 572 -5.79 0.64 0.76
CA ASN A 572 -5.59 0.10 2.11
C ASN A 572 -5.45 1.19 3.19
N GLU A 573 -5.25 2.45 2.78
CA GLU A 573 -5.10 3.58 3.69
C GLU A 573 -5.85 4.80 3.19
N LYS A 574 -6.02 5.79 4.06
CA LYS A 574 -6.62 7.07 3.73
C LYS A 574 -5.93 7.75 2.53
N ILE A 575 -6.70 8.16 1.54
CA ILE A 575 -6.20 8.97 0.42
C ILE A 575 -6.10 10.42 0.89
N ASN A 576 -4.94 11.02 0.65
CA ASN A 576 -4.72 12.45 0.86
C ASN A 576 -4.31 13.10 -0.47
N GLN A 577 -4.33 14.43 -0.49
CA GLN A 577 -4.01 15.21 -1.70
C GLN A 577 -2.66 14.81 -2.30
N LYS A 578 -1.61 14.64 -1.48
CA LYS A 578 -0.27 14.24 -1.94
C LYS A 578 -0.28 12.88 -2.62
N THR A 579 -1.04 11.91 -2.11
CA THR A 579 -1.20 10.60 -2.75
C THR A 579 -1.82 10.75 -4.13
N LEU A 580 -2.90 11.55 -4.24
CA LEU A 580 -3.58 11.79 -5.52
C LEU A 580 -2.69 12.55 -6.52
N GLU A 581 -1.98 13.60 -6.08
CA GLU A 581 -1.00 14.33 -6.89
C GLU A 581 0.12 13.43 -7.41
N ASN A 582 0.68 12.56 -6.55
CA ASN A 582 1.71 11.61 -6.97
C ASN A 582 1.21 10.67 -8.06
N TRP A 583 -0.05 10.21 -7.97
CA TRP A 583 -0.65 9.42 -9.03
C TRP A 583 -0.76 10.25 -10.30
N VAL A 584 -1.37 11.43 -10.26
CA VAL A 584 -1.47 12.36 -11.41
C VAL A 584 -0.11 12.58 -12.11
N LEU A 585 1.00 12.64 -11.37
CA LEU A 585 2.34 12.81 -11.92
C LEU A 585 2.92 11.59 -12.66
N LYS A 586 2.41 10.37 -12.43
CA LYS A 586 2.85 9.14 -13.14
C LYS A 586 2.39 9.07 -14.61
N ASN A 587 1.70 10.10 -15.10
CA ASN A 587 1.06 10.17 -16.41
C ASN A 587 1.89 9.65 -17.61
N PRO A 588 3.20 9.93 -17.76
CA PRO A 588 3.96 9.54 -18.96
C PRO A 588 3.98 8.03 -19.24
N ASP A 589 4.04 7.19 -18.21
CA ASP A 589 4.17 5.73 -18.35
C ASP A 589 2.86 5.07 -18.87
N TYR A 590 1.72 5.72 -18.62
CA TYR A 590 0.38 5.22 -18.94
C TYR A 590 -0.16 5.72 -20.28
N LEU A 591 0.19 6.93 -20.68
CA LEU A 591 -0.38 7.58 -21.87
C LEU A 591 0.06 6.98 -23.22
N SER A 592 1.09 6.13 -23.22
CA SER A 592 1.64 5.54 -24.46
C SER A 592 0.78 4.41 -25.05
N ARG A 593 -0.19 3.85 -24.30
CA ARG A 593 -0.98 2.68 -24.70
C ARG A 593 -2.47 2.93 -24.49
N PHE A 594 -3.25 2.82 -25.57
CA PHE A 594 -4.64 3.25 -25.61
C PHE A 594 -5.53 2.66 -24.49
N GLY A 595 -5.60 1.33 -24.36
CA GLY A 595 -6.41 0.69 -23.31
C GLY A 595 -5.92 0.98 -21.89
N VAL A 596 -4.59 0.99 -21.69
CA VAL A 596 -3.95 1.25 -20.39
C VAL A 596 -4.23 2.67 -19.92
N MET A 597 -4.22 3.66 -20.82
CA MET A 597 -4.51 5.04 -20.45
C MET A 597 -5.93 5.22 -19.92
N ASN A 598 -6.91 4.54 -20.51
CA ASN A 598 -8.32 4.65 -20.09
C ASN A 598 -8.58 3.97 -18.75
N ILE A 599 -7.95 2.81 -18.51
CA ILE A 599 -7.92 2.17 -17.18
C ILE A 599 -7.36 3.15 -16.16
N TYR A 600 -6.24 3.79 -16.49
CA TYR A 600 -5.61 4.78 -15.62
C TYR A 600 -6.46 6.02 -15.37
N GLY A 601 -7.20 6.51 -16.37
CA GLY A 601 -8.17 7.58 -16.19
C GLY A 601 -9.23 7.21 -15.15
N MET A 602 -9.87 6.04 -15.30
CA MET A 602 -10.88 5.56 -14.36
C MET A 602 -10.31 5.27 -12.96
N HIS A 603 -9.03 4.89 -12.87
CA HIS A 603 -8.31 4.80 -11.60
C HIS A 603 -8.19 6.17 -10.92
N LEU A 604 -7.80 7.21 -11.65
CA LEU A 604 -7.70 8.57 -11.10
C LEU A 604 -9.05 9.09 -10.61
N ALA A 605 -10.13 8.85 -11.37
CA ALA A 605 -11.49 9.19 -10.91
C ALA A 605 -11.86 8.42 -9.64
N SER A 606 -11.50 7.14 -9.55
CA SER A 606 -11.70 6.33 -8.33
C SER A 606 -10.92 6.88 -7.13
N LEU A 607 -9.67 7.29 -7.32
CA LEU A 607 -8.86 7.88 -6.25
C LEU A 607 -9.40 9.22 -5.78
N GLU A 608 -9.94 10.01 -6.69
CA GLU A 608 -10.64 11.24 -6.34
C GLU A 608 -11.90 10.97 -5.51
N VAL A 609 -12.73 10.00 -5.92
CA VAL A 609 -13.91 9.60 -5.14
C VAL A 609 -13.50 9.22 -3.72
N ALA A 610 -12.47 8.39 -3.57
CA ALA A 610 -11.95 8.00 -2.27
C ALA A 610 -11.40 9.21 -1.48
N TRP A 611 -10.71 10.13 -2.12
CA TRP A 611 -10.14 11.33 -1.48
C TRP A 611 -11.24 12.27 -0.96
N ILE A 612 -12.25 12.57 -1.78
CA ILE A 612 -13.39 13.42 -1.38
C ILE A 612 -14.15 12.75 -0.23
N ALA A 613 -14.43 11.45 -0.33
CA ALA A 613 -15.08 10.71 0.72
C ALA A 613 -14.26 10.69 2.02
N ASP A 614 -12.93 10.58 1.94
CA ASP A 614 -12.04 10.62 3.11
C ASP A 614 -12.00 11.99 3.79
N ILE A 615 -12.16 13.07 3.02
CA ILE A 615 -12.29 14.43 3.57
C ILE A 615 -13.64 14.60 4.29
N ILE A 616 -14.73 14.13 3.67
CA ILE A 616 -16.06 14.18 4.28
C ILE A 616 -16.07 13.36 5.58
N ALA A 617 -15.50 12.16 5.57
CA ALA A 617 -15.35 11.32 6.74
C ALA A 617 -14.56 12.02 7.85
N ASP A 618 -13.44 12.66 7.56
CA ASP A 618 -12.68 13.45 8.54
C ASP A 618 -13.47 14.58 9.20
N LYS A 619 -14.34 15.22 8.41
CA LYS A 619 -15.18 16.30 8.90
C LYS A 619 -16.27 15.74 9.81
N SER A 620 -17.02 14.74 9.32
CA SER A 620 -18.07 14.08 10.09
C SER A 620 -17.54 13.41 11.36
N SER A 621 -16.30 12.93 11.36
CA SER A 621 -15.71 12.30 12.54
C SER A 621 -15.48 13.30 13.68
N LYS A 622 -15.08 14.53 13.35
CA LYS A 622 -14.92 15.62 14.32
C LYS A 622 -16.27 16.07 14.87
N GLU A 623 -17.26 16.23 14.00
CA GLU A 623 -18.62 16.66 14.37
C GLU A 623 -19.31 15.62 15.28
N LEU A 624 -19.16 14.34 14.97
CA LEU A 624 -19.77 13.24 15.71
C LEU A 624 -18.88 12.71 16.85
N ASN A 625 -17.71 13.30 17.09
CA ASN A 625 -16.76 12.86 18.10
C ASN A 625 -16.46 11.34 18.03
N VAL A 626 -16.14 10.86 16.83
CA VAL A 626 -15.73 9.47 16.57
C VAL A 626 -14.34 9.46 15.94
N ASN A 627 -13.62 8.35 16.12
CA ASN A 627 -12.37 8.10 15.42
C ASN A 627 -12.59 7.03 14.36
N TRP A 628 -11.98 7.19 13.19
CA TRP A 628 -12.04 6.17 12.15
C TRP A 628 -10.65 5.90 11.56
N LYS A 629 -10.46 4.69 11.05
CA LYS A 629 -9.30 4.30 10.24
C LYS A 629 -9.71 3.29 9.18
N ARG A 630 -8.97 3.25 8.06
CA ARG A 630 -9.16 2.19 7.05
C ARG A 630 -8.48 0.90 7.52
N ASN A 631 -9.27 -0.14 7.73
CA ASN A 631 -8.81 -1.46 8.18
C ASN A 631 -8.94 -2.50 7.08
N ASN A 632 -10.03 -2.43 6.31
CA ASN A 632 -10.29 -3.32 5.18
C ASN A 632 -9.93 -2.60 3.89
N THR A 633 -9.60 -3.36 2.86
CA THR A 633 -9.31 -2.79 1.54
C THR A 633 -10.60 -2.20 0.96
N LEU A 634 -10.57 -0.91 0.65
CA LEU A 634 -11.56 -0.24 -0.18
C LEU A 634 -11.28 -0.60 -1.64
N THR A 635 -12.33 -1.05 -2.34
CA THR A 635 -12.25 -1.36 -3.77
C THR A 635 -13.26 -0.51 -4.53
N ILE A 636 -12.78 0.20 -5.54
CA ILE A 636 -13.63 1.01 -6.43
C ILE A 636 -13.44 0.51 -7.85
N LEU A 637 -14.54 0.18 -8.51
CA LEU A 637 -14.61 -0.22 -9.91
C LEU A 637 -15.02 1.00 -10.75
N GLY A 638 -14.12 1.47 -11.61
CA GLY A 638 -14.48 2.35 -12.72
C GLY A 638 -14.53 1.57 -14.01
N GLY A 639 -15.63 1.66 -14.75
CA GLY A 639 -15.80 0.91 -15.99
C GLY A 639 -16.37 1.72 -17.14
N ILE A 640 -16.09 1.23 -18.34
CA ILE A 640 -16.58 1.76 -19.61
C ILE A 640 -16.97 0.55 -20.46
N ASN A 641 -18.21 0.48 -20.90
CA ASN A 641 -18.65 -0.50 -21.89
C ASN A 641 -19.44 0.20 -23.02
N LEU A 642 -20.11 -0.59 -23.87
CA LEU A 642 -20.87 -0.05 -25.03
C LEU A 642 -22.08 0.79 -24.62
N GLU A 643 -22.60 0.62 -23.40
CA GLU A 643 -23.82 1.26 -22.93
C GLU A 643 -23.49 2.42 -21.98
N ASP A 644 -22.58 2.21 -21.04
CA ASP A 644 -22.37 3.13 -19.92
C ASP A 644 -20.89 3.32 -19.55
N THR A 645 -20.60 4.50 -18.99
CA THR A 645 -19.43 4.79 -18.15
C THR A 645 -19.90 4.89 -16.71
N TYR A 646 -19.25 4.18 -15.79
CA TYR A 646 -19.71 4.07 -14.39
C TYR A 646 -18.57 4.05 -13.38
N LEU A 647 -18.88 4.47 -12.15
CA LEU A 647 -18.03 4.33 -10.96
C LEU A 647 -18.86 3.66 -9.87
N ASN A 648 -18.27 2.66 -9.23
CA ASN A 648 -18.94 1.88 -8.19
C ASN A 648 -17.95 1.50 -7.08
N ILE A 649 -18.20 2.01 -5.89
CA ILE A 649 -17.56 1.57 -4.66
C ILE A 649 -18.17 0.22 -4.26
N LEU A 650 -17.36 -0.84 -4.38
CA LEU A 650 -17.80 -2.21 -4.12
C LEU A 650 -18.13 -2.47 -2.64
N ASN A 651 -17.73 -1.55 -1.75
CA ASN A 651 -18.00 -1.69 -0.34
C ASN A 651 -18.41 -0.40 0.34
N ALA A 652 -19.69 -0.40 0.73
CA ALA A 652 -20.41 0.69 1.37
C ALA A 652 -19.72 1.29 2.59
N ASP A 653 -19.03 0.46 3.36
CA ASP A 653 -18.35 0.81 4.59
C ASP A 653 -17.03 1.56 4.35
N MET A 654 -16.62 1.74 3.09
CA MET A 654 -15.35 2.39 2.70
C MET A 654 -14.09 1.76 3.30
N GLY A 655 -14.22 0.52 3.80
CA GLY A 655 -13.19 -0.21 4.54
C GLY A 655 -12.90 0.40 5.92
N MET A 656 -13.78 1.27 6.43
CA MET A 656 -13.58 2.02 7.66
C MET A 656 -13.93 1.20 8.91
N LYS A 657 -13.02 1.20 9.88
CA LYS A 657 -13.29 0.84 11.27
C LYS A 657 -13.49 2.12 12.08
N VAL A 658 -14.65 2.23 12.72
CA VAL A 658 -15.07 3.40 13.49
C VAL A 658 -15.16 3.05 14.96
N THR A 659 -14.65 3.92 15.83
CA THR A 659 -14.67 3.77 17.29
C THR A 659 -15.20 5.05 17.93
N GLY A 660 -16.11 4.91 18.88
CA GLY A 660 -16.78 6.02 19.58
C GLY A 660 -18.05 5.52 20.22
N LYS A 661 -18.93 6.44 20.65
CA LYS A 661 -20.29 6.09 21.08
C LYS A 661 -21.03 5.37 19.93
N PHE A 662 -21.84 4.37 20.27
CA PHE A 662 -22.54 3.55 19.29
C PHE A 662 -23.37 4.39 18.31
N ASP A 663 -24.24 5.27 18.81
CA ASP A 663 -25.12 6.11 17.98
C ASP A 663 -24.33 7.03 17.04
N ASN A 664 -23.25 7.63 17.54
CA ASN A 664 -22.39 8.49 16.75
C ASN A 664 -21.65 7.70 15.66
N ALA A 665 -21.17 6.50 15.98
CA ALA A 665 -20.50 5.62 15.03
C ALA A 665 -21.48 5.06 13.98
N PHE A 666 -22.72 4.77 14.38
CA PHE A 666 -23.81 4.38 13.50
C PHE A 666 -24.15 5.49 12.51
N LEU A 667 -24.43 6.70 13.01
CA LEU A 667 -24.75 7.87 12.20
C LEU A 667 -23.60 8.25 11.26
N PHE A 668 -22.36 8.17 11.75
CA PHE A 668 -21.17 8.38 10.93
C PHE A 668 -21.15 7.45 9.72
N LYS A 669 -21.38 6.16 9.92
CA LYS A 669 -21.39 5.18 8.82
C LYS A 669 -22.55 5.43 7.86
N LEU A 670 -23.71 5.80 8.39
CA LEU A 670 -24.90 6.06 7.57
C LEU A 670 -24.67 7.22 6.61
N LEU A 671 -24.23 8.38 7.15
CA LEU A 671 -23.96 9.58 6.37
C LEU A 671 -22.89 9.33 5.28
N ASN A 672 -21.78 8.70 5.66
CA ASN A 672 -20.68 8.45 4.73
C ASN A 672 -21.06 7.43 3.63
N SER A 673 -21.85 6.40 3.96
CA SER A 673 -22.19 5.34 3.01
C SER A 673 -23.37 5.67 2.09
N MET A 674 -24.32 6.52 2.55
CA MET A 674 -25.44 7.01 1.73
C MET A 674 -25.01 8.04 0.69
N ASN A 675 -24.04 8.91 0.99
CA ASN A 675 -23.64 10.01 0.10
C ASN A 675 -22.71 9.57 -1.05
N LEU A 676 -22.27 8.30 -1.07
CA LEU A 676 -21.32 7.80 -2.06
C LEU A 676 -21.75 8.01 -3.54
N PRO A 677 -23.02 7.79 -3.94
CA PRO A 677 -23.46 8.01 -5.33
C PRO A 677 -23.22 9.43 -5.84
N ASN A 678 -23.39 10.44 -4.97
CA ASN A 678 -23.16 11.83 -5.33
C ASN A 678 -21.67 12.12 -5.59
N ILE A 679 -20.78 11.48 -4.83
CA ILE A 679 -19.33 11.64 -4.98
C ILE A 679 -18.87 10.93 -6.26
N GLU A 680 -19.41 9.74 -6.53
CA GLU A 680 -19.18 9.00 -7.78
C GLU A 680 -19.65 9.80 -8.99
N GLU A 681 -20.84 10.40 -8.93
CA GLU A 681 -21.36 11.28 -9.98
C GLU A 681 -20.46 12.49 -10.22
N TYR A 682 -20.00 13.16 -9.15
CA TYR A 682 -19.12 14.32 -9.26
C TYR A 682 -17.84 14.00 -10.03
N ALA A 683 -17.22 12.85 -9.75
CA ALA A 683 -16.02 12.41 -10.47
C ALA A 683 -16.32 12.03 -11.93
N LEU A 684 -17.47 11.38 -12.18
CA LEU A 684 -17.92 11.01 -13.52
C LEU A 684 -18.26 12.21 -14.41
N LEU A 685 -18.85 13.28 -13.87
CA LEU A 685 -19.26 14.46 -14.63
C LEU A 685 -18.11 15.14 -15.40
N LYS A 686 -16.86 14.87 -15.01
CA LYS A 686 -15.65 15.34 -15.70
C LYS A 686 -15.51 14.80 -17.11
N VAL A 687 -16.13 13.66 -17.40
CA VAL A 687 -16.16 13.06 -18.74
C VAL A 687 -17.56 13.09 -19.37
N ALA A 688 -18.58 13.54 -18.64
CA ALA A 688 -19.97 13.59 -19.12
C ALA A 688 -20.14 14.48 -20.37
N TYR A 689 -19.44 15.61 -20.43
CA TYR A 689 -19.53 16.53 -21.57
C TYR A 689 -19.17 15.89 -22.92
N ARG A 690 -18.41 14.78 -22.90
CA ARG A 690 -18.03 14.04 -24.12
C ARG A 690 -19.17 13.25 -24.73
N TYR A 691 -20.13 12.81 -23.90
CA TYR A 691 -21.23 11.97 -24.34
C TYR A 691 -22.51 12.77 -24.61
N LEU A 692 -22.55 14.05 -24.19
CA LEU A 692 -23.73 14.93 -24.25
C LEU A 692 -24.97 14.35 -23.54
N ASP A 693 -24.77 13.36 -22.69
CA ASP A 693 -25.80 12.60 -21.99
C ASP A 693 -25.91 13.00 -20.52
N LYS A 694 -27.10 12.81 -19.93
CA LYS A 694 -27.34 13.03 -18.50
C LYS A 694 -26.84 11.84 -17.68
N SER A 695 -26.28 12.14 -16.50
CA SER A 695 -25.98 11.12 -15.48
C SER A 695 -27.26 10.54 -14.88
N SER A 696 -27.18 9.29 -14.44
CA SER A 696 -28.16 8.67 -13.54
C SER A 696 -27.49 8.45 -12.19
N ASN A 697 -28.12 8.97 -11.13
CA ASN A 697 -27.65 8.85 -9.76
C ASN A 697 -28.66 8.02 -8.97
N SER A 698 -28.21 6.90 -8.39
CA SER A 698 -29.09 5.96 -7.69
C SER A 698 -29.82 6.58 -6.50
N LEU A 699 -29.16 7.50 -5.78
CA LEU A 699 -29.74 8.15 -4.60
C LEU A 699 -30.83 9.15 -5.00
N ASP A 700 -30.54 9.98 -6.00
CA ASP A 700 -31.50 10.94 -6.52
C ASP A 700 -32.72 10.24 -7.11
N ASN A 701 -32.54 9.11 -7.80
CA ASN A 701 -33.64 8.30 -8.32
C ASN A 701 -34.58 7.82 -7.19
N VAL A 702 -34.03 7.30 -6.09
CA VAL A 702 -34.84 6.86 -4.95
C VAL A 702 -35.51 8.05 -4.26
N PHE A 703 -34.81 9.16 -4.04
CA PHE A 703 -35.42 10.34 -3.42
C PHE A 703 -36.51 10.99 -4.27
N LEU A 704 -36.32 11.09 -5.59
CA LEU A 704 -37.35 11.55 -6.51
C LEU A 704 -38.58 10.64 -6.49
N SER A 705 -38.38 9.34 -6.26
CA SER A 705 -39.46 8.36 -6.12
C SER A 705 -40.21 8.54 -4.81
N ILE A 706 -39.49 8.78 -3.71
CA ILE A 706 -40.07 9.12 -2.40
C ILE A 706 -40.89 10.41 -2.49
N LEU A 707 -40.34 11.47 -3.09
CA LEU A 707 -41.05 12.75 -3.27
C LEU A 707 -42.32 12.64 -4.11
N LYS A 708 -42.38 11.63 -4.99
CA LYS A 708 -43.54 11.33 -5.82
C LYS A 708 -44.48 10.29 -5.20
N ASN A 709 -44.22 9.84 -3.98
CA ASN A 709 -44.93 8.74 -3.32
C ASN A 709 -44.98 7.45 -4.18
N ASN A 710 -43.92 7.19 -4.96
CA ASN A 710 -43.83 6.06 -5.89
C ASN A 710 -42.66 5.15 -5.51
N PHE A 711 -42.73 4.55 -4.33
CA PHE A 711 -41.67 3.73 -3.76
C PHE A 711 -42.27 2.62 -2.89
N SER A 712 -41.55 1.49 -2.78
CA SER A 712 -41.87 0.42 -1.83
C SER A 712 -40.78 0.27 -0.79
N ILE A 713 -41.17 -0.24 0.38
CA ILE A 713 -40.25 -0.60 1.45
C ILE A 713 -40.40 -2.09 1.76
N ALA A 714 -39.28 -2.77 1.97
CA ALA A 714 -39.25 -4.12 2.52
C ALA A 714 -38.21 -4.21 3.64
N GLN A 715 -38.48 -5.02 4.66
CA GLN A 715 -37.49 -5.38 5.67
C GLN A 715 -37.23 -6.89 5.61
N LEU A 716 -35.95 -7.25 5.67
CA LEU A 716 -35.48 -8.63 5.82
C LEU A 716 -34.36 -8.61 6.86
N ASP A 717 -34.61 -9.23 8.03
CA ASP A 717 -33.70 -9.20 9.18
C ASP A 717 -33.29 -7.75 9.55
N ASP A 718 -31.98 -7.51 9.61
CA ASP A 718 -31.36 -6.22 9.90
C ASP A 718 -31.25 -5.31 8.66
N MET A 719 -31.90 -5.67 7.55
CA MET A 719 -31.81 -4.94 6.28
C MET A 719 -33.15 -4.30 5.91
N ILE A 720 -33.14 -2.99 5.67
CA ILE A 720 -34.27 -2.22 5.14
C ILE A 720 -33.97 -1.86 3.69
N TYR A 721 -34.90 -2.19 2.81
CA TYR A 721 -34.86 -1.92 1.38
C TYR A 721 -35.90 -0.86 1.04
N ILE A 722 -35.50 0.17 0.30
CA ILE A 722 -36.39 1.23 -0.21
C ILE A 722 -36.22 1.23 -1.73
N PHE A 723 -37.21 0.72 -2.45
CA PHE A 723 -37.19 0.58 -3.90
C PHE A 723 -37.85 1.78 -4.57
N SER A 724 -37.23 2.31 -5.61
CA SER A 724 -37.90 3.17 -6.58
C SER A 724 -38.84 2.32 -7.43
N GLU A 725 -40.12 2.65 -7.45
CA GLU A 725 -41.12 1.97 -8.31
C GLU A 725 -41.23 2.62 -9.70
N ALA A 726 -40.54 3.73 -9.93
CA ALA A 726 -40.37 4.31 -11.25
C ALA A 726 -39.38 3.48 -12.10
N ASN A 727 -39.34 3.72 -13.42
CA ASN A 727 -38.43 3.12 -14.42
C ASN A 727 -36.91 3.19 -14.11
N SER A 728 -36.51 3.71 -12.94
CA SER A 728 -35.13 3.94 -12.52
C SER A 728 -34.44 2.73 -11.89
N LYS A 729 -35.20 1.67 -11.51
CA LYS A 729 -34.67 0.43 -10.90
C LYS A 729 -33.63 0.66 -9.78
N SER A 730 -33.78 1.73 -8.98
CA SER A 730 -32.83 2.09 -7.92
C SER A 730 -33.36 1.70 -6.53
N ALA A 731 -32.49 1.42 -5.56
CA ALA A 731 -32.91 1.13 -4.19
C ALA A 731 -31.92 1.61 -3.12
N ILE A 732 -32.40 1.96 -1.93
CA ILE A 732 -31.56 2.13 -0.72
C ILE A 732 -31.65 0.86 0.11
N ILE A 733 -30.52 0.36 0.58
CA ILE A 733 -30.40 -0.88 1.36
C ILE A 733 -29.64 -0.54 2.65
N LEU A 734 -30.37 -0.31 3.74
CA LEU A 734 -29.83 0.07 5.04
C LEU A 734 -29.64 -1.14 5.94
N ASN A 735 -28.44 -1.35 6.46
CA ASN A 735 -28.20 -2.29 7.55
C ASN A 735 -28.36 -1.59 8.92
N THR A 736 -29.42 -1.93 9.64
CA THR A 736 -29.84 -1.30 10.89
C THR A 736 -28.98 -1.67 12.11
N SER A 737 -28.15 -2.70 12.03
CA SER A 737 -27.22 -3.04 13.11
C SER A 737 -25.87 -2.34 12.97
N SER A 738 -25.40 -2.14 11.74
CA SER A 738 -24.08 -1.56 11.45
C SER A 738 -24.13 -0.07 11.13
N GLY A 739 -25.28 0.45 10.68
CA GLY A 739 -25.46 1.80 10.17
C GLY A 739 -24.93 2.00 8.75
N VAL A 740 -24.51 0.94 8.06
CA VAL A 740 -24.01 1.02 6.69
C VAL A 740 -25.19 0.93 5.72
N SER A 741 -25.28 1.90 4.81
CA SER A 741 -26.29 1.94 3.76
C SER A 741 -25.66 1.72 2.38
N SER A 742 -26.32 0.90 1.55
CA SER A 742 -25.99 0.68 0.16
C SER A 742 -27.06 1.23 -0.74
N VAL A 743 -26.72 2.20 -1.58
CA VAL A 743 -27.66 2.80 -2.52
C VAL A 743 -27.34 2.23 -3.88
N VAL A 744 -28.26 1.49 -4.48
CA VAL A 744 -28.02 0.69 -5.66
C VAL A 744 -28.80 1.13 -6.90
N LEU A 745 -28.21 0.98 -8.07
CA LEU A 745 -28.85 1.11 -9.39
C LEU A 745 -28.84 -0.26 -10.07
N ALA A 746 -30.02 -0.85 -10.30
CA ALA A 746 -30.14 -2.14 -10.95
C ALA A 746 -30.22 -1.98 -12.49
N GLN A 747 -29.05 -1.95 -13.13
CA GLN A 747 -28.86 -2.07 -14.57
C GLN A 747 -27.92 -3.25 -14.84
N ASN A 748 -28.47 -4.36 -15.34
CA ASN A 748 -27.75 -5.61 -15.66
C ASN A 748 -26.91 -6.23 -14.53
N SER A 749 -27.02 -5.75 -13.27
CA SER A 749 -26.54 -6.30 -11.98
C SER A 749 -26.68 -5.27 -10.85
N VAL A 750 -26.47 -5.66 -9.58
CA VAL A 750 -26.61 -4.81 -8.37
C VAL A 750 -25.34 -4.01 -8.09
N TYR A 751 -25.39 -2.67 -8.16
CA TYR A 751 -24.22 -1.80 -7.91
C TYR A 751 -24.57 -0.59 -7.08
N LYS A 752 -23.61 -0.03 -6.33
CA LYS A 752 -23.72 1.36 -5.92
C LYS A 752 -23.37 2.33 -7.05
N GLY A 753 -24.01 3.48 -7.04
CA GLY A 753 -23.41 4.69 -7.59
C GLY A 753 -24.13 5.34 -8.74
N SER A 754 -23.32 5.85 -9.65
CA SER A 754 -23.76 6.73 -10.72
C SER A 754 -23.23 6.24 -12.06
N SER A 755 -24.04 6.42 -13.11
CA SER A 755 -23.69 6.04 -14.47
C SER A 755 -23.93 7.20 -15.44
N LEU A 756 -23.19 7.18 -16.53
CA LEU A 756 -23.35 8.07 -17.67
C LEU A 756 -23.61 7.20 -18.90
N LYS A 757 -24.70 7.45 -19.60
CA LYS A 757 -24.94 6.80 -20.89
C LYS A 757 -23.87 7.21 -21.89
N THR A 758 -23.49 6.26 -22.74
CA THR A 758 -22.49 6.46 -23.79
C THR A 758 -23.13 6.33 -25.16
N THR A 759 -24.18 7.12 -25.44
CA THR A 759 -24.98 6.93 -26.66
C THR A 759 -24.28 7.35 -27.96
N HIS A 760 -23.15 8.07 -27.88
CA HIS A 760 -22.41 8.60 -29.02
C HIS A 760 -20.95 8.11 -29.06
N ASP A 761 -20.42 7.90 -30.28
CA ASP A 761 -19.00 7.68 -30.51
C ASP A 761 -18.22 8.94 -30.12
N CYS A 762 -17.57 8.89 -28.95
CA CYS A 762 -16.78 10.02 -28.49
C CYS A 762 -15.48 10.12 -29.32
N CYS A 763 -15.36 11.20 -30.10
CA CYS A 763 -14.10 11.58 -30.73
C CYS A 763 -13.09 11.93 -29.61
N GLY A 764 -12.17 11.02 -29.29
CA GLY A 764 -11.02 11.29 -28.41
C GLY A 764 -11.05 10.67 -27.02
N VAL A 765 -11.35 9.37 -26.89
CA VAL A 765 -11.25 8.62 -25.62
C VAL A 765 -9.85 8.70 -24.98
N GLY A 766 -8.80 8.88 -25.80
CA GLY A 766 -7.43 9.14 -25.32
C GLY A 766 -7.22 10.46 -24.54
N ILE A 767 -8.32 11.17 -24.22
CA ILE A 767 -8.34 12.43 -23.47
C ILE A 767 -9.08 12.24 -22.13
N ILE A 768 -9.71 11.07 -21.85
CA ILE A 768 -10.35 10.78 -20.56
C ILE A 768 -9.41 11.07 -19.37
N PRO A 769 -8.15 10.57 -19.35
CA PRO A 769 -7.23 10.91 -18.27
C PRO A 769 -6.94 12.41 -18.19
N LYS A 770 -6.89 13.12 -19.32
CA LYS A 770 -6.63 14.57 -19.35
C LYS A 770 -7.77 15.35 -18.70
N ASP A 771 -9.03 14.98 -18.96
CA ASP A 771 -10.19 15.63 -18.34
C ASP A 771 -10.28 15.36 -16.86
N ILE A 772 -10.06 14.10 -16.48
CA ILE A 772 -10.06 13.69 -15.07
C ILE A 772 -8.94 14.43 -14.33
N ILE A 773 -7.73 14.50 -14.89
CA ILE A 773 -6.61 15.25 -14.33
C ILE A 773 -6.95 16.74 -14.21
N LYS A 774 -7.54 17.35 -15.26
CA LYS A 774 -7.95 18.75 -15.24
C LYS A 774 -8.97 18.98 -14.11
N GLY A 775 -10.01 18.16 -14.06
CA GLY A 775 -11.02 18.25 -13.02
C GLY A 775 -10.43 18.03 -11.63
N ILE A 776 -9.50 17.08 -11.43
CA ILE A 776 -8.84 16.85 -10.13
C ILE A 776 -8.10 18.11 -9.68
N LYS A 777 -7.39 18.78 -10.59
CA LYS A 777 -6.71 20.06 -10.29
C LYS A 777 -7.70 21.15 -9.91
N GLU A 778 -8.86 21.22 -10.57
CA GLU A 778 -9.95 22.13 -10.19
C GLU A 778 -10.49 21.79 -8.79
N THR A 779 -10.69 20.49 -8.50
CA THR A 779 -11.12 20.02 -7.18
C THR A 779 -10.10 20.37 -6.09
N PHE A 780 -8.79 20.26 -6.33
CA PHE A 780 -7.77 20.75 -5.39
C PHE A 780 -7.95 22.22 -5.02
N ASN A 781 -8.20 23.08 -6.02
CA ASN A 781 -8.43 24.51 -5.79
C ASN A 781 -9.72 24.74 -4.98
N ILE A 782 -10.79 24.01 -5.30
CA ILE A 782 -12.08 24.11 -4.60
C ILE A 782 -11.94 23.72 -3.12
N ILE A 783 -11.30 22.58 -2.83
CA ILE A 783 -11.15 22.07 -1.45
C ILE A 783 -10.25 22.97 -0.62
N ASN A 784 -9.16 23.49 -1.19
CA ASN A 784 -8.27 24.42 -0.49
C ASN A 784 -8.96 25.74 -0.14
N ASN A 785 -9.98 26.14 -0.91
CA ASN A 785 -10.81 27.31 -0.66
C ASN A 785 -12.05 27.01 0.23
N GLY A 786 -12.17 25.79 0.77
CA GLY A 786 -13.23 25.38 1.67
C GLY A 786 -14.24 24.40 1.06
N LEU A 787 -14.56 23.33 1.81
CA LEU A 787 -15.47 22.23 1.42
C LEU A 787 -16.86 22.67 0.95
N SER A 788 -17.36 23.84 1.38
CA SER A 788 -18.66 24.38 0.96
C SER A 788 -18.76 24.58 -0.56
N ASN A 789 -17.62 24.65 -1.26
CA ASN A 789 -17.54 24.90 -2.69
C ASN A 789 -17.48 23.62 -3.55
N ILE A 790 -17.29 22.43 -2.96
CA ILE A 790 -17.36 21.14 -3.69
C ILE A 790 -18.78 20.88 -4.19
N TYR A 791 -19.76 21.49 -3.54
CA TYR A 791 -21.14 21.54 -3.99
C TYR A 791 -21.33 22.86 -4.76
N PRO A 792 -21.14 22.90 -6.10
CA PRO A 792 -21.46 24.08 -6.87
C PRO A 792 -22.94 24.44 -6.64
N ASN A 793 -23.28 25.71 -6.79
CA ASN A 793 -24.64 26.29 -6.68
C ASN A 793 -25.73 25.63 -7.58
N LYS A 794 -25.47 24.47 -8.17
CA LYS A 794 -26.37 23.61 -8.96
C LYS A 794 -26.59 22.21 -8.36
N THR A 795 -26.11 21.90 -7.16
CA THR A 795 -26.47 20.62 -6.50
C THR A 795 -27.93 20.62 -6.08
N HIS A 796 -28.61 19.51 -6.35
CA HIS A 796 -30.03 19.32 -6.02
C HIS A 796 -30.30 19.70 -4.55
N PRO A 797 -31.40 20.40 -4.23
CA PRO A 797 -31.71 20.88 -2.87
C PRO A 797 -31.60 19.81 -1.77
N ILE A 798 -31.81 18.54 -2.14
CA ILE A 798 -31.82 17.37 -1.26
C ILE A 798 -30.42 16.98 -0.76
N SER A 799 -29.38 17.09 -1.60
CA SER A 799 -27.98 16.82 -1.19
C SER A 799 -27.49 17.89 -0.22
N LYS A 800 -27.95 19.14 -0.40
CA LYS A 800 -27.76 20.25 0.54
C LYS A 800 -28.52 20.01 1.84
N LEU A 801 -29.71 19.40 1.77
CA LEU A 801 -30.52 18.98 2.90
C LEU A 801 -29.82 17.89 3.74
N PHE A 802 -29.11 16.94 3.13
CA PHE A 802 -28.35 15.90 3.84
C PHE A 802 -27.14 16.47 4.59
N TYR A 803 -26.45 17.43 3.98
CA TYR A 803 -25.37 18.20 4.61
C TYR A 803 -25.90 19.12 5.73
N MET A 804 -27.10 19.67 5.58
CA MET A 804 -27.81 20.41 6.63
C MET A 804 -28.41 19.48 7.70
N ALA A 805 -28.77 18.23 7.38
CA ALA A 805 -29.36 17.24 8.28
C ALA A 805 -28.42 16.89 9.44
N ALA A 806 -27.10 16.89 9.21
CA ALA A 806 -26.09 16.78 10.25
C ALA A 806 -26.12 17.93 11.27
N ASN A 807 -26.58 19.13 10.87
CA ASN A 807 -26.81 20.28 11.76
C ASN A 807 -28.25 20.34 12.31
N LEU A 808 -29.22 19.70 11.65
CA LEU A 808 -30.64 19.74 12.01
C LEU A 808 -31.00 18.75 13.13
N LEU A 809 -30.22 17.68 13.37
CA LEU A 809 -30.48 16.74 14.49
C LEU A 809 -30.18 17.31 15.89
N ALA A 810 -29.82 18.60 15.98
CA ALA A 810 -29.72 19.34 17.24
C ALA A 810 -30.97 20.19 17.56
N LYS A 811 -32.02 20.19 16.71
CA LYS A 811 -33.28 20.91 16.97
C LYS A 811 -34.49 20.12 16.44
N PRO A 812 -35.67 20.22 17.07
CA PRO A 812 -36.91 19.70 16.49
C PRO A 812 -37.29 20.57 15.29
N LEU A 813 -37.59 19.98 14.12
CA LEU A 813 -37.91 20.74 12.89
C LEU A 813 -39.27 20.41 12.30
N ASN A 814 -40.05 21.47 12.10
CA ASN A 814 -41.33 21.49 11.40
C ASN A 814 -41.13 21.77 9.90
N GLY A 815 -41.71 20.95 9.02
CA GLY A 815 -41.85 21.24 7.58
C GLY A 815 -41.70 20.03 6.65
N VAL A 816 -42.32 20.07 5.47
CA VAL A 816 -42.55 18.95 4.50
C VAL A 816 -41.29 18.15 4.08
N GLY A 817 -40.10 18.75 4.13
CA GLY A 817 -38.82 18.05 3.90
C GLY A 817 -38.38 17.11 5.04
N SER A 818 -39.07 17.16 6.19
CA SER A 818 -38.82 16.31 7.36
C SER A 818 -39.32 14.89 7.18
N LEU A 819 -40.32 14.63 6.32
CA LEU A 819 -40.99 13.33 6.23
C LEU A 819 -40.06 12.20 5.75
N GLY A 820 -39.26 12.43 4.71
CA GLY A 820 -38.34 11.41 4.18
C GLY A 820 -37.15 11.11 5.12
N MET A 821 -36.67 12.14 5.83
CA MET A 821 -35.60 11.99 6.83
C MET A 821 -36.11 11.41 8.13
N ASN A 822 -37.30 11.82 8.60
CA ASN A 822 -38.00 11.19 9.72
C ASN A 822 -38.31 9.73 9.39
N LEU A 823 -38.67 9.39 8.15
CA LEU A 823 -38.87 7.99 7.80
C LEU A 823 -37.60 7.18 7.98
N ILE A 824 -36.48 7.64 7.43
CA ILE A 824 -35.21 6.91 7.44
C ILE A 824 -34.61 6.88 8.86
N THR A 825 -34.69 7.96 9.64
CA THR A 825 -34.26 7.96 11.05
C THR A 825 -35.18 7.11 11.91
N THR A 826 -36.50 7.23 11.75
CA THR A 826 -37.47 6.39 12.49
C THR A 826 -37.30 4.92 12.13
N MET A 827 -37.04 4.59 10.85
CA MET A 827 -36.76 3.23 10.40
C MET A 827 -35.42 2.69 10.90
N ALA A 828 -34.36 3.50 10.92
CA ALA A 828 -33.06 3.13 11.47
C ALA A 828 -33.09 2.88 12.99
N LEU A 829 -34.03 3.53 13.70
CA LEU A 829 -34.20 3.42 15.14
C LEU A 829 -35.07 2.20 15.56
N ILE A 830 -35.69 1.47 14.63
CA ILE A 830 -36.65 0.39 14.95
C ILE A 830 -36.02 -0.89 15.54
N GLN A 831 -34.69 -1.04 15.57
CA GLN A 831 -34.06 -2.20 16.22
C GLN A 831 -33.64 -1.94 17.67
N SER A 832 -34.46 -2.46 18.60
CA SER A 832 -34.28 -2.58 20.06
C SER A 832 -34.23 -1.28 20.88
N GLY A 833 -33.72 -0.16 20.34
CA GLY A 833 -33.80 1.17 20.97
C GLY A 833 -35.08 1.95 20.63
N GLY A 834 -35.82 1.48 19.63
CA GLY A 834 -36.95 2.19 19.03
C GLY A 834 -38.18 2.33 19.90
N THR A 835 -38.45 1.40 20.82
CA THR A 835 -39.58 1.51 21.75
C THR A 835 -39.37 2.60 22.78
N THR A 836 -38.15 2.79 23.28
CA THR A 836 -37.79 3.85 24.23
C THR A 836 -37.79 5.21 23.54
N TYR A 837 -37.14 5.35 22.37
CA TYR A 837 -37.16 6.62 21.62
C TYR A 837 -38.56 6.99 21.08
N ARG A 838 -39.34 6.02 20.58
CA ARG A 838 -40.75 6.23 20.15
C ARG A 838 -41.63 6.72 21.28
N ASN A 839 -41.50 6.13 22.47
CA ASN A 839 -42.36 6.45 23.59
C ASN A 839 -41.91 7.73 24.34
N GLU A 840 -40.63 8.12 24.26
CA GLU A 840 -40.05 9.22 25.05
C GLU A 840 -39.66 10.46 24.24
N MET A 841 -39.47 10.38 22.91
CA MET A 841 -38.87 11.48 22.11
C MET A 841 -39.60 11.86 20.81
N VAL A 842 -40.63 11.12 20.38
CA VAL A 842 -41.47 11.49 19.22
C VAL A 842 -42.87 11.80 19.70
N GLU A 843 -43.38 12.99 19.38
CA GLU A 843 -44.77 13.32 19.69
C GLU A 843 -45.73 12.40 18.94
N LYS A 844 -46.73 11.90 19.65
CA LYS A 844 -47.68 10.93 19.14
C LYS A 844 -48.44 11.44 17.90
N SER A 845 -48.66 12.75 17.77
CA SER A 845 -49.27 13.39 16.60
C SER A 845 -48.43 13.25 15.33
N ASP A 846 -47.13 13.50 15.43
CA ASP A 846 -46.21 13.49 14.28
C ASP A 846 -46.07 12.09 13.70
N TRP A 847 -46.08 11.07 14.56
CA TRP A 847 -46.07 9.67 14.16
C TRP A 847 -47.31 9.28 13.34
N HIS A 848 -48.49 9.79 13.72
CA HIS A 848 -49.71 9.50 12.99
C HIS A 848 -49.80 10.26 11.67
N GLU A 849 -49.28 11.48 11.58
CA GLU A 849 -49.18 12.22 10.31
C GLU A 849 -48.30 11.48 9.27
N VAL A 850 -47.28 10.76 9.74
CA VAL A 850 -46.43 9.90 8.90
C VAL A 850 -47.21 8.68 8.40
N MET A 851 -48.04 8.06 9.25
CA MET A 851 -48.84 6.90 8.91
C MET A 851 -49.80 7.18 7.76
N ASP A 852 -50.47 8.34 7.76
CA ASP A 852 -51.42 8.71 6.69
C ASP A 852 -50.80 8.82 5.29
N LYS A 853 -49.46 8.90 5.21
CA LYS A 853 -48.72 9.06 3.95
C LYS A 853 -48.06 7.75 3.47
N ILE A 854 -48.26 6.63 4.18
CA ILE A 854 -47.59 5.35 3.92
C ILE A 854 -48.57 4.19 4.00
N THR A 855 -48.62 3.36 2.97
CA THR A 855 -49.37 2.10 2.99
C THR A 855 -48.44 0.93 3.35
N PHE A 856 -48.73 0.24 4.46
CA PHE A 856 -47.94 -0.92 4.86
C PHE A 856 -48.30 -2.13 4.01
N THR A 857 -47.38 -2.58 3.16
CA THR A 857 -47.64 -3.66 2.20
C THR A 857 -47.43 -5.07 2.75
N ARG A 858 -47.02 -5.20 4.02
CA ARG A 858 -46.92 -6.44 4.80
C ARG A 858 -47.31 -6.24 6.27
N PRO A 859 -47.74 -7.29 7.00
CA PRO A 859 -47.94 -7.22 8.46
C PRO A 859 -46.66 -6.79 9.15
N GLY A 860 -46.53 -5.49 9.37
CA GLY A 860 -45.42 -4.91 10.11
C GLY A 860 -45.63 -5.17 11.59
N TYR A 861 -44.89 -6.14 12.13
CA TYR A 861 -44.68 -6.25 13.57
C TYR A 861 -43.83 -5.06 14.01
N LEU A 862 -44.44 -3.99 14.52
CA LEU A 862 -43.71 -2.92 15.20
C LEU A 862 -43.36 -3.37 16.63
N GLN A 863 -42.61 -4.47 16.78
CA GLN A 863 -42.07 -5.17 17.99
C GLN A 863 -42.97 -5.32 19.25
N SER A 864 -44.10 -4.61 19.36
CA SER A 864 -45.01 -4.51 20.51
C SER A 864 -46.44 -4.21 20.07
N LYS A 865 -46.69 -3.97 18.77
CA LYS A 865 -48.01 -3.64 18.22
C LYS A 865 -48.15 -4.20 16.80
N LYS A 866 -49.38 -4.54 16.43
CA LYS A 866 -49.78 -4.96 15.09
C LYS A 866 -50.60 -3.86 14.44
N ILE A 867 -50.27 -3.52 13.19
CA ILE A 867 -50.95 -2.49 12.40
C ILE A 867 -51.86 -3.14 11.36
N TYR A 868 -53.03 -2.56 11.17
CA TYR A 868 -54.03 -2.98 10.19
C TYR A 868 -54.46 -1.79 9.34
N ASN A 869 -54.51 -1.99 8.02
CA ASN A 869 -54.90 -0.94 7.08
C ASN A 869 -56.41 -1.04 6.78
N ILE A 870 -57.10 0.10 6.79
CA ILE A 870 -58.52 0.25 6.46
C ILE A 870 -58.64 1.28 5.35
N PRO A 871 -59.02 0.89 4.12
CA PRO A 871 -59.25 1.85 3.04
C PRO A 871 -60.29 2.89 3.46
N ASN A 872 -60.03 4.15 3.12
CA ASN A 872 -60.98 5.22 3.31
C ASN A 872 -61.51 5.75 1.96
N GLU A 873 -62.66 6.39 1.99
CA GLU A 873 -63.38 6.87 0.79
C GLU A 873 -62.64 7.99 0.03
N LYS A 874 -61.56 8.53 0.60
CA LYS A 874 -60.72 9.58 -0.01
C LYS A 874 -59.55 9.02 -0.83
N GLY A 875 -59.43 7.69 -0.96
CA GLY A 875 -58.35 7.04 -1.71
C GLY A 875 -57.06 6.82 -0.90
N GLY A 876 -57.14 6.87 0.44
CA GLY A 876 -56.04 6.55 1.37
C GLY A 876 -56.38 5.38 2.30
N CYS A 877 -55.61 5.22 3.38
CA CYS A 877 -55.87 4.22 4.43
C CYS A 877 -55.94 4.90 5.80
N ASP A 878 -56.93 4.51 6.59
CA ASP A 878 -56.96 4.64 8.05
C ASP A 878 -56.28 3.42 8.67
N PHE A 879 -55.85 3.51 9.93
CA PHE A 879 -55.07 2.46 10.59
C PHE A 879 -55.68 2.02 11.91
N ILE A 880 -55.56 0.73 12.22
CA ILE A 880 -55.77 0.22 13.57
C ILE A 880 -54.45 -0.29 14.14
N GLU A 881 -54.08 0.27 15.28
CA GLU A 881 -52.95 -0.17 16.08
C GLU A 881 -53.46 -1.04 17.24
N VAL A 882 -52.95 -2.28 17.34
CA VAL A 882 -53.29 -3.20 18.44
C VAL A 882 -52.03 -3.60 19.17
N LYS A 883 -51.94 -3.30 20.47
CA LYS A 883 -50.79 -3.73 21.30
C LYS A 883 -50.72 -5.25 21.35
N ILE A 884 -49.52 -5.79 21.24
CA ILE A 884 -49.19 -7.21 21.45
C ILE A 884 -48.78 -7.34 22.93
N ARG A 885 -49.39 -8.27 23.66
CA ARG A 885 -49.05 -8.59 25.05
C ARG A 885 -47.83 -9.50 25.11
N ASP A 886 -47.26 -9.66 26.29
CA ASP A 886 -46.04 -10.46 26.49
C ASP A 886 -46.23 -11.95 26.12
N ASP A 887 -47.47 -12.44 26.14
CA ASP A 887 -47.88 -13.78 25.70
C ASP A 887 -48.17 -13.88 24.19
N MET A 888 -47.77 -12.86 23.41
CA MET A 888 -48.02 -12.72 21.98
C MET A 888 -49.50 -12.57 21.57
N THR A 889 -50.43 -12.45 22.53
CA THR A 889 -51.84 -12.17 22.23
C THR A 889 -52.05 -10.69 21.88
N LEU A 890 -53.10 -10.41 21.09
CA LEU A 890 -53.47 -9.04 20.73
C LEU A 890 -54.36 -8.42 21.80
N ASP A 891 -53.96 -7.27 22.33
CA ASP A 891 -54.74 -6.44 23.25
C ASP A 891 -55.81 -5.62 22.52
N ARG A 892 -56.77 -6.35 21.96
CA ARG A 892 -57.92 -5.82 21.20
C ARG A 892 -58.75 -4.82 22.02
N ASN A 893 -58.78 -4.96 23.35
CA ASN A 893 -59.55 -4.06 24.22
C ASN A 893 -58.95 -2.64 24.30
N ASN A 894 -57.70 -2.47 23.86
CA ASN A 894 -57.00 -1.19 23.83
C ASN A 894 -56.54 -0.79 22.42
N ALA A 895 -57.22 -1.31 21.39
CA ALA A 895 -56.93 -0.95 20.01
C ALA A 895 -57.18 0.56 19.76
N ILE A 896 -56.33 1.17 18.96
CA ILE A 896 -56.38 2.60 18.61
C ILE A 896 -56.67 2.70 17.12
N TYR A 897 -57.70 3.46 16.77
CA TYR A 897 -57.99 3.86 15.40
C TYR A 897 -57.30 5.19 15.11
N ILE A 898 -56.64 5.27 13.96
CA ILE A 898 -55.88 6.43 13.49
C ILE A 898 -56.42 6.80 12.11
N SER A 899 -56.82 8.05 11.93
CA SER A 899 -57.27 8.59 10.65
C SER A 899 -56.94 10.07 10.61
N ASP A 900 -56.21 10.50 9.58
CA ASP A 900 -55.85 11.91 9.35
C ASP A 900 -55.17 12.53 10.60
N GLY A 901 -54.18 11.82 11.13
CA GLY A 901 -53.35 12.19 12.27
C GLY A 901 -54.05 12.09 13.63
N LYS A 902 -55.36 11.86 13.64
CA LYS A 902 -56.20 11.84 14.86
C LYS A 902 -56.38 10.43 15.36
N THR A 903 -56.31 10.26 16.68
CA THR A 903 -56.54 8.96 17.32
C THR A 903 -57.80 8.92 18.14
N ARG A 904 -58.50 7.78 18.07
CA ARG A 904 -59.48 7.40 19.10
C ARG A 904 -59.28 5.96 19.53
N LYS A 905 -59.57 5.69 20.80
CA LYS A 905 -59.66 4.32 21.30
C LYS A 905 -60.89 3.64 20.69
N LEU A 906 -60.73 2.41 20.19
CA LEU A 906 -61.86 1.61 19.74
C LEU A 906 -62.56 0.97 20.93
N SER A 907 -63.89 0.95 20.92
CA SER A 907 -64.66 0.14 21.86
C SER A 907 -64.46 -1.35 21.57
N LYS A 908 -64.70 -2.22 22.56
CA LYS A 908 -64.62 -3.67 22.38
C LYS A 908 -65.47 -4.13 21.17
N THR A 909 -66.67 -3.61 21.02
CA THR A 909 -67.56 -3.96 19.90
C THR A 909 -67.00 -3.52 18.54
N GLU A 910 -66.45 -2.30 18.44
CA GLU A 910 -65.85 -1.80 17.19
C GLU A 910 -64.57 -2.55 16.84
N THR A 911 -63.71 -2.79 17.83
CA THR A 911 -62.50 -3.57 17.64
C THR A 911 -62.87 -4.92 17.03
N TYR A 912 -63.80 -5.65 17.64
CA TYR A 912 -64.19 -6.97 17.14
C TYR A 912 -64.82 -6.89 15.74
N LYS A 913 -65.56 -5.83 15.35
CA LYS A 913 -66.05 -5.65 13.97
C LYS A 913 -64.95 -5.62 12.89
N TYR A 914 -63.74 -5.17 13.24
CA TYR A 914 -62.58 -5.20 12.34
C TYR A 914 -61.81 -6.53 12.38
N PHE A 915 -62.06 -7.38 13.39
CA PHE A 915 -61.33 -8.63 13.65
C PHE A 915 -62.18 -9.90 13.60
N ILE A 916 -63.45 -9.81 13.14
CA ILE A 916 -64.33 -10.96 12.93
C ILE A 916 -64.11 -11.49 11.51
N ASP A 917 -63.65 -12.75 11.45
CA ASP A 917 -63.73 -13.72 10.33
C ASP A 917 -63.01 -13.46 8.98
N ASP A 918 -61.70 -13.17 8.91
CA ASP A 918 -61.00 -13.23 7.61
C ASP A 918 -59.50 -13.60 7.66
N TYR A 919 -59.06 -14.35 6.64
CA TYR A 919 -57.67 -14.42 6.19
C TYR A 919 -57.23 -13.00 5.80
N TRP A 920 -56.02 -12.62 6.18
CA TRP A 920 -55.49 -11.29 5.87
C TRP A 920 -54.71 -11.35 4.57
N THR A 921 -54.89 -10.34 3.73
CA THR A 921 -54.10 -10.26 2.49
C THR A 921 -52.63 -10.01 2.83
N PRO A 922 -51.70 -10.21 1.88
CA PRO A 922 -50.30 -9.88 2.09
C PRO A 922 -50.06 -8.45 2.59
N PHE A 923 -51.02 -7.53 2.44
CA PHE A 923 -50.96 -6.10 2.80
C PHE A 923 -51.66 -5.74 4.13
N SER A 924 -51.94 -6.71 5.00
CA SER A 924 -52.57 -6.47 6.32
C SER A 924 -53.91 -5.75 6.27
N MET A 925 -54.65 -5.98 5.20
CA MET A 925 -56.02 -5.50 5.01
C MET A 925 -57.01 -6.63 5.26
N PRO A 926 -58.14 -6.40 5.95
CA PRO A 926 -59.18 -7.40 6.06
C PRO A 926 -59.71 -7.72 4.65
N GLN A 927 -59.89 -9.00 4.32
CA GLN A 927 -60.19 -9.42 2.95
C GLN A 927 -61.50 -8.85 2.42
N LYS A 928 -62.50 -8.60 3.28
CA LYS A 928 -63.71 -7.84 2.92
C LYS A 928 -63.49 -6.43 2.35
N TYR A 929 -62.32 -5.83 2.56
CA TYR A 929 -61.94 -4.54 1.98
C TYR A 929 -61.01 -4.67 0.76
N TRP A 930 -60.64 -5.90 0.38
CA TRP A 930 -59.76 -6.21 -0.74
C TRP A 930 -60.55 -6.44 -2.03
N ASP A 931 -60.76 -5.38 -2.81
CA ASP A 931 -61.40 -5.46 -4.13
C ASP A 931 -60.39 -5.47 -5.30
N LYS A 932 -60.87 -5.75 -6.52
CA LYS A 932 -60.03 -5.87 -7.73
C LYS A 932 -59.41 -4.54 -8.21
N SER A 933 -59.85 -3.38 -7.70
CA SER A 933 -59.33 -2.07 -8.11
C SER A 933 -57.92 -1.80 -7.59
N TRP A 934 -57.45 -2.56 -6.58
CA TRP A 934 -56.12 -2.45 -5.98
C TRP A 934 -55.02 -3.30 -6.68
N ASN A 935 -55.36 -4.02 -7.74
CA ASN A 935 -54.40 -4.80 -8.55
C ASN A 935 -53.68 -3.95 -9.64
N ARG A 936 -53.83 -2.62 -9.63
CA ARG A 936 -53.29 -1.72 -10.66
C ARG A 936 -52.01 -1.03 -10.25
#